data_AF-A0A0A1VER4-F1
#
_entry.id   AF-A0A0A1VER4-F1
#
_cell.length_a   1.000
_cell.length_b   1.000
_cell.length_c   1.000
_cell.angle_alpha   90.00
_cell.angle_beta   90.00
_cell.angle_gamma   90.00
#
_symmetry.space_group_name_H-M   'P 1'
#
loop_
_entity.id
_entity.type
_entity.pdbx_description
1 polymer ?
#
loop_
_entity_poly.entity_id
_entity_poly.type
_entity_poly.pdbx_seq_one_letter_code
_entity_poly.pdbx_strand_id
1 'polypeptide(L)'
;MNLSSNPVVLQPGGLARGLSEAFAKVAALTGIAIAPPLPEVVDESCIQAELQNLVALSSIQGPAQSAAAAALLSLALEGHVMLPAVGPSLFAIAPPDYALELSSFLRQVDDWVRGQKPRWWPKRSHLQLLLATDCRQAGGFSIHDFAQLHGWLMHEHSVDSKFSLSAPEYLLLRGLEMADAATLGRDLRHGYIIWRASDSDKTMGFEEFMADPKNMAGMRIHGHERERIELQHHIELRQAKYNKRKEAERASRSYSPYVEGLHRIARSDAATSPEDYFAELRGGSNVKGFRPDGWLDQPINYPGRPTVEVAKLGDKWFTAFRAFLAHRRKDYETDKQVRSALAVLADYLLLYLPWWMELHPQTTLEYPSSPKQFLRYFYVDRTRFQSEEAAELANLPKTLNELLPLRRPTPGSRNTTRLTLEQFFNFVVTYFEDNEAFVSRGMQNPVRTDFDNEVAGRRTKTNKVPFAEDVFPFLVHYGQAVEAFGEFLQQEAYIRNCFRELPNGPSDGYKTSEWGYVPLFWYRGRLYNLDWLPNIFLISKRTLQSNPKGQSGLYVHGQRINSGPSRNVTLNFPHLTVVRLLVSMVETGLRGQSVQWLDRRSFDQLAPPVSSLADLHGNPQGQNYHALYINTDKTHDEWRNLASWRVRRSLIAERYFQESVVDRFTTSTNRSSSRSNSSWSRATAPRASSSCSESLTRTRTRRWSPKRSGPRRCVIRGSSWRSRTASKRRLSWTFLRTAKPRSLHRS
;
A
#
# COMPACT_ATOMS: atom_id res chain seq x y z
N MET A 1 -40.16 19.05 -1.96
CA MET A 1 -39.07 19.58 -2.82
C MET A 1 -39.68 20.31 -4.00
N ASN A 2 -39.13 21.47 -4.41
CA ASN A 2 -39.63 22.24 -5.56
C ASN A 2 -38.70 22.14 -6.78
N LEU A 3 -39.09 21.29 -7.74
CA LEU A 3 -38.41 21.09 -9.03
C LEU A 3 -38.98 21.95 -10.16
N SER A 4 -40.00 22.77 -9.88
CA SER A 4 -40.62 23.61 -10.90
C SER A 4 -39.85 24.92 -11.08
N SER A 5 -40.20 25.69 -12.12
CA SER A 5 -39.68 27.05 -12.32
C SER A 5 -40.38 28.11 -11.46
N ASN A 6 -41.42 27.74 -10.71
CA ASN A 6 -42.25 28.64 -9.94
C ASN A 6 -42.16 28.32 -8.44
N PRO A 7 -42.34 29.28 -7.53
CA PRO A 7 -42.52 29.02 -6.11
C PRO A 7 -43.72 28.11 -5.87
N VAL A 8 -43.59 27.19 -4.90
CA VAL A 8 -44.68 26.33 -4.44
C VAL A 8 -45.18 26.87 -3.10
N VAL A 9 -46.49 27.10 -2.99
CA VAL A 9 -47.12 27.56 -1.74
C VAL A 9 -47.16 26.41 -0.74
N LEU A 10 -46.64 26.66 0.48
CA LEU A 10 -46.65 25.70 1.59
C LEU A 10 -47.85 25.93 2.52
N GLN A 11 -48.12 27.19 2.84
CA GLN A 11 -49.19 27.60 3.75
C GLN A 11 -50.05 28.69 3.10
N PRO A 12 -51.21 28.35 2.51
CA PRO A 12 -52.11 29.34 1.93
C PRO A 12 -52.64 30.33 2.98
N GLY A 13 -52.92 29.83 4.18
CA GLY A 13 -53.34 30.64 5.33
C GLY A 13 -52.23 31.57 5.80
N GLY A 14 -52.46 32.88 5.73
CA GLY A 14 -51.48 33.90 6.15
C GLY A 14 -50.51 34.36 5.06
N LEU A 15 -50.50 33.74 3.88
CA LEU A 15 -49.61 34.15 2.78
C LEU A 15 -49.90 35.57 2.27
N ALA A 16 -51.16 36.01 2.23
CA ALA A 16 -51.50 37.40 1.89
C ALA A 16 -50.89 38.42 2.88
N ARG A 17 -50.90 38.06 4.17
CA ARG A 17 -50.26 38.85 5.24
C ARG A 17 -48.73 38.81 5.10
N GLY A 18 -48.15 37.64 4.88
CA GLY A 18 -46.71 37.47 4.64
C GLY A 18 -46.23 38.25 3.42
N LEU A 19 -47.01 38.29 2.33
CA LEU A 19 -46.72 39.13 1.15
C LEU A 19 -46.71 40.61 1.52
N SER A 20 -47.71 41.06 2.28
CA SER A 20 -47.83 42.46 2.71
C SER A 20 -46.67 42.86 3.62
N GLU A 21 -46.29 42.01 4.57
CA GLU A 21 -45.15 42.21 5.47
C GLU A 21 -43.81 42.20 4.70
N ALA A 22 -43.63 41.26 3.76
CA ALA A 22 -42.45 41.20 2.90
C ALA A 22 -42.33 42.45 2.02
N PHE A 23 -43.43 42.93 1.43
CA PHE A 23 -43.44 44.16 0.62
C PHE A 23 -43.11 45.39 1.45
N ALA A 24 -43.71 45.53 2.64
CA ALA A 24 -43.40 46.62 3.55
C ALA A 24 -41.92 46.60 3.97
N LYS A 25 -41.38 45.42 4.32
CA LYS A 25 -39.98 45.23 4.70
C LYS A 25 -39.03 45.63 3.57
N VAL A 26 -39.32 45.19 2.34
CA VAL A 26 -38.46 45.50 1.19
C VAL A 26 -38.58 46.96 0.75
N ALA A 27 -39.78 47.55 0.78
CA ALA A 27 -39.97 48.96 0.48
C ALA A 27 -39.22 49.86 1.47
N ALA A 28 -39.22 49.51 2.77
CA ALA A 28 -38.46 50.20 3.79
C ALA A 28 -36.94 50.12 3.57
N LEU A 29 -36.44 48.98 3.07
CA LEU A 29 -35.00 48.78 2.82
C LEU A 29 -34.53 49.41 1.52
N THR A 30 -35.30 49.27 0.44
CA THR A 30 -34.86 49.62 -0.92
C THR A 30 -35.41 50.96 -1.41
N GLY A 31 -36.43 51.51 -0.77
CA GLY A 31 -37.20 52.66 -1.27
C GLY A 31 -38.07 52.35 -2.49
N ILE A 32 -38.18 51.08 -2.89
CA ILE A 32 -38.89 50.63 -4.10
C ILE A 32 -40.16 49.89 -3.69
N ALA A 33 -41.32 50.41 -4.10
CA ALA A 33 -42.58 49.70 -3.99
C ALA A 33 -42.70 48.69 -5.14
N ILE A 34 -42.79 47.39 -4.80
CA ILE A 34 -42.79 46.29 -5.78
C ILE A 34 -44.22 46.00 -6.28
N ALA A 35 -45.24 46.34 -5.47
CA ALA A 35 -46.64 46.11 -5.76
C ALA A 35 -47.54 47.06 -4.93
N PRO A 36 -48.78 47.34 -5.37
CA PRO A 36 -49.79 48.00 -4.54
C PRO A 36 -50.18 47.12 -3.33
N PRO A 37 -50.70 47.71 -2.24
CA PRO A 37 -51.17 46.95 -1.08
C PRO A 37 -52.26 45.94 -1.51
N LEU A 38 -52.09 44.69 -1.09
CA LEU A 38 -53.08 43.64 -1.35
C LEU A 38 -54.39 43.94 -0.60
N PRO A 39 -55.57 43.67 -1.19
CA PRO A 39 -56.85 43.82 -0.49
C PRO A 39 -56.96 42.88 0.71
N GLU A 40 -57.76 43.21 1.74
CA GLU A 40 -57.91 42.37 2.95
C GLU A 40 -58.45 40.95 2.66
N VAL A 41 -59.18 40.79 1.56
CA VAL A 41 -59.68 39.49 1.07
C VAL A 41 -59.02 39.22 -0.29
N VAL A 42 -58.05 38.30 -0.30
CA VAL A 42 -57.32 37.90 -1.51
C VAL A 42 -57.70 36.46 -1.86
N ASP A 43 -58.22 36.25 -3.08
CA ASP A 43 -58.39 34.93 -3.67
C ASP A 43 -57.01 34.26 -3.91
N GLU A 44 -56.91 32.94 -3.75
CA GLU A 44 -55.72 32.14 -4.09
C GLU A 44 -55.20 32.43 -5.50
N SER A 45 -56.09 32.71 -6.46
CA SER A 45 -55.71 33.07 -7.83
C SER A 45 -54.90 34.36 -7.89
N CYS A 46 -55.23 35.35 -7.05
CA CYS A 46 -54.54 36.64 -6.98
C CYS A 46 -53.19 36.51 -6.28
N ILE A 47 -53.11 35.69 -5.23
CA ILE A 47 -51.84 35.36 -4.56
C ILE A 47 -50.87 34.66 -5.52
N GLN A 48 -51.35 33.70 -6.31
CA GLN A 48 -50.53 32.98 -7.27
C GLN A 48 -50.03 33.90 -8.40
N ALA A 49 -50.90 34.80 -8.89
CA ALA A 49 -50.52 35.81 -9.87
C ALA A 49 -49.41 36.73 -9.33
N GLU A 50 -49.49 37.10 -8.05
CA GLU A 50 -48.49 37.98 -7.45
C GLU A 50 -47.15 37.30 -7.20
N LEU A 51 -47.15 36.02 -6.80
CA LEU A 51 -45.92 35.23 -6.76
C LEU A 51 -45.26 35.10 -8.14
N GLN A 52 -46.05 34.91 -9.20
CA GLN A 52 -45.54 34.89 -10.57
C GLN A 52 -44.96 36.25 -10.98
N ASN A 53 -45.60 37.36 -10.60
CA ASN A 53 -45.08 38.70 -10.83
C ASN A 53 -43.72 38.89 -10.15
N LEU A 54 -43.56 38.47 -8.89
CA LEU A 54 -42.28 38.54 -8.18
C LEU A 54 -41.18 37.72 -8.85
N VAL A 55 -41.50 36.51 -9.32
CA VAL A 55 -40.55 35.66 -10.05
C VAL A 55 -40.11 36.33 -11.35
N ALA A 56 -41.07 36.88 -12.11
CA ALA A 56 -40.79 37.62 -13.32
C ALA A 56 -39.89 38.85 -13.05
N LEU A 57 -40.21 39.63 -12.03
CA LEU A 57 -39.42 40.80 -11.62
C LEU A 57 -38.01 40.42 -11.16
N SER A 58 -37.83 39.30 -10.46
CA SER A 58 -36.52 38.81 -10.03
C SER A 58 -35.60 38.40 -11.20
N SER A 59 -36.19 38.19 -12.39
CA SER A 59 -35.48 37.82 -13.62
C SER A 59 -35.14 39.01 -14.52
N ILE A 60 -35.74 40.19 -14.28
CA ILE A 60 -35.52 41.40 -15.09
C ILE A 60 -34.44 42.26 -14.42
N GLN A 61 -33.39 42.63 -15.14
CA GLN A 61 -32.35 43.50 -14.59
C GLN A 61 -32.90 44.89 -14.23
N GLY A 62 -32.68 45.32 -12.99
CA GLY A 62 -33.06 46.65 -12.53
C GLY A 62 -33.26 46.72 -11.01
N PRO A 63 -33.63 47.89 -10.46
CA PRO A 63 -33.84 48.08 -9.03
C PRO A 63 -34.93 47.17 -8.45
N ALA A 64 -35.97 46.89 -9.24
CA ALA A 64 -37.05 45.97 -8.87
C ALA A 64 -36.57 44.51 -8.72
N GLN A 65 -35.44 44.14 -9.34
CA GLN A 65 -34.88 42.78 -9.29
C GLN A 65 -34.47 42.40 -7.86
N SER A 66 -33.67 43.25 -7.22
CA SER A 66 -33.18 43.03 -5.86
C SER A 66 -34.33 43.07 -4.87
N ALA A 67 -35.30 43.97 -5.07
CA ALA A 67 -36.49 44.05 -4.24
C ALA A 67 -37.33 42.77 -4.31
N ALA A 68 -37.63 42.28 -5.52
CA ALA A 68 -38.39 41.05 -5.72
C ALA A 68 -37.66 39.83 -5.14
N ALA A 69 -36.34 39.74 -5.30
CA ALA A 69 -35.53 38.67 -4.70
C ALA A 69 -35.60 38.69 -3.16
N ALA A 70 -35.53 39.86 -2.54
CA ALA A 70 -35.64 40.01 -1.09
C ALA A 70 -37.04 39.60 -0.57
N ALA A 71 -38.11 39.96 -1.29
CA ALA A 71 -39.47 39.58 -0.92
C ALA A 71 -39.65 38.05 -0.99
N LEU A 72 -39.20 37.41 -2.08
CA LEU A 72 -39.23 35.96 -2.24
C LEU A 72 -38.44 35.23 -1.15
N LEU A 73 -37.27 35.76 -0.76
CA LEU A 73 -36.47 35.19 0.32
C LEU A 73 -37.17 35.30 1.68
N SER A 74 -37.83 36.43 2.00
CA SER A 74 -38.58 36.60 3.26
C SER A 74 -39.68 35.55 3.37
N LEU A 75 -40.53 35.45 2.33
CA LEU A 75 -41.62 34.49 2.27
C LEU A 75 -41.13 33.04 2.42
N ALA A 76 -39.99 32.74 1.80
CA ALA A 76 -39.41 31.40 1.87
C ALA A 76 -38.84 31.08 3.26
N LEU A 77 -38.18 32.04 3.90
CA LEU A 77 -37.60 31.86 5.24
C LEU A 77 -38.67 31.74 6.33
N GLU A 78 -39.79 32.44 6.16
CA GLU A 78 -40.97 32.37 7.03
C GLU A 78 -41.81 31.10 6.80
N GLY A 79 -41.52 30.33 5.75
CA GLY A 79 -42.19 29.06 5.48
C GLY A 79 -43.50 29.18 4.70
N HIS A 80 -43.76 30.33 4.08
CA HIS A 80 -44.94 30.51 3.23
C HIS A 80 -44.79 29.83 1.87
N VAL A 81 -43.56 29.80 1.32
CA VAL A 81 -43.28 29.24 -0.01
C VAL A 81 -41.98 28.43 -0.05
N MET A 82 -41.90 27.46 -0.96
CA MET A 82 -40.67 26.83 -1.39
C MET A 82 -40.17 27.49 -2.67
N LEU A 83 -38.93 27.97 -2.67
CA LEU A 83 -38.35 28.57 -3.86
C LEU A 83 -37.92 27.50 -4.87
N PRO A 84 -37.92 27.81 -6.18
CA PRO A 84 -37.35 26.90 -7.16
C PRO A 84 -35.86 26.65 -6.88
N ALA A 85 -35.41 25.42 -7.11
CA ALA A 85 -34.00 25.05 -7.00
C ALA A 85 -33.15 25.60 -8.16
N VAL A 86 -33.80 26.04 -9.23
CA VAL A 86 -33.18 26.50 -10.47
C VAL A 86 -33.21 28.01 -10.60
N GLY A 87 -32.27 28.54 -11.38
CA GLY A 87 -32.13 29.97 -11.64
C GLY A 87 -30.97 30.61 -10.87
N PRO A 88 -30.78 31.92 -11.03
CA PRO A 88 -29.78 32.66 -10.29
C PRO A 88 -30.10 32.66 -8.79
N SER A 89 -29.07 32.57 -7.95
CA SER A 89 -29.26 32.60 -6.50
C SER A 89 -29.92 33.90 -6.09
N LEU A 90 -31.13 33.83 -5.54
CA LEU A 90 -31.84 35.01 -5.03
C LEU A 90 -31.06 35.69 -3.92
N PHE A 91 -30.26 34.93 -3.15
CA PHE A 91 -29.33 35.48 -2.16
C PHE A 91 -28.22 36.35 -2.77
N ALA A 92 -27.84 36.12 -4.02
CA ALA A 92 -26.85 36.95 -4.73
C ALA A 92 -27.49 38.17 -5.41
N ILE A 93 -28.81 38.14 -5.63
CA ILE A 93 -29.58 39.22 -6.27
C ILE A 93 -30.14 40.19 -5.23
N ALA A 94 -30.49 39.71 -4.04
CA ALA A 94 -31.03 40.52 -2.95
C ALA A 94 -30.08 41.67 -2.55
N PRO A 95 -30.60 42.78 -2.00
CA PRO A 95 -29.79 43.92 -1.60
C PRO A 95 -28.68 43.50 -0.62
N PRO A 96 -27.47 44.07 -0.74
CA PRO A 96 -26.33 43.67 0.10
C PRO A 96 -26.53 43.98 1.59
N ASP A 97 -27.40 44.94 1.90
CA ASP A 97 -27.83 45.36 3.23
C ASP A 97 -29.05 44.59 3.76
N TYR A 98 -29.63 43.69 2.97
CA TYR A 98 -30.74 42.85 3.40
C TYR A 98 -30.30 41.86 4.48
N ALA A 99 -30.69 42.13 5.73
CA ALA A 99 -30.42 41.28 6.87
C ALA A 99 -31.30 40.03 6.84
N LEU A 100 -30.69 38.89 6.50
CA LEU A 100 -31.36 37.59 6.47
C LEU A 100 -31.63 37.07 7.87
N GLU A 101 -32.89 37.03 8.25
CA GLU A 101 -33.36 36.40 9.48
C GLU A 101 -33.52 34.90 9.27
N LEU A 102 -32.41 34.17 9.42
CA LEU A 102 -32.42 32.71 9.36
C LEU A 102 -33.05 32.14 10.65
N SER A 103 -33.86 31.09 10.51
CA SER A 103 -34.30 30.25 11.65
C SER A 103 -33.09 29.72 12.43
N SER A 104 -33.28 29.34 13.70
CA SER A 104 -32.18 28.81 14.53
C SER A 104 -31.44 27.65 13.86
N PHE A 105 -32.20 26.73 13.26
CA PHE A 105 -31.67 25.59 12.52
C PHE A 105 -30.91 26.00 11.26
N LEU A 106 -31.51 26.81 10.39
CA LEU A 106 -30.84 27.28 9.17
C LEU A 106 -29.58 28.09 9.48
N ARG A 107 -29.59 28.86 10.56
CA ARG A 107 -28.44 29.63 11.03
C ARG A 107 -27.29 28.71 11.45
N GLN A 108 -27.56 27.65 12.20
CA GLN A 108 -26.54 26.66 12.58
C GLN A 108 -25.92 25.99 11.35
N VAL A 109 -26.75 25.60 10.38
CA VAL A 109 -26.26 25.01 9.12
C VAL A 109 -25.43 26.03 8.34
N ASP A 110 -25.89 27.28 8.22
CA ASP A 110 -25.20 28.33 7.50
C ASP A 110 -23.86 28.71 8.15
N ASP A 111 -23.83 28.88 9.48
CA ASP A 111 -22.62 29.17 10.24
C ASP A 111 -21.58 28.04 10.11
N TRP A 112 -22.05 26.79 10.11
CA TRP A 112 -21.19 25.65 9.88
C TRP A 112 -20.58 25.66 8.47
N VAL A 113 -21.40 25.90 7.43
CA VAL A 113 -20.95 25.98 6.03
C VAL A 113 -19.99 27.16 5.83
N ARG A 114 -20.28 28.33 6.43
CA ARG A 114 -19.38 29.50 6.48
C ARG A 114 -18.02 29.14 7.05
N GLY A 115 -18.02 28.37 8.14
CA GLY A 115 -16.80 27.87 8.77
C GLY A 115 -15.89 27.08 7.83
N GLN A 116 -16.45 26.44 6.79
CA GLN A 116 -15.69 25.67 5.80
C GLN A 116 -15.05 26.54 4.69
N LYS A 117 -15.41 27.83 4.60
CA LYS A 117 -14.91 28.79 3.60
C LYS A 117 -14.91 28.27 2.13
N PRO A 118 -16.02 27.71 1.63
CA PRO A 118 -16.05 27.20 0.26
C PRO A 118 -15.96 28.34 -0.77
N ARG A 119 -15.34 28.08 -1.93
CA ARG A 119 -15.17 29.11 -2.99
C ARG A 119 -16.49 29.70 -3.50
N TRP A 120 -17.58 28.92 -3.46
CA TRP A 120 -18.92 29.33 -3.88
C TRP A 120 -19.72 30.03 -2.78
N TRP A 121 -19.15 30.19 -1.58
CA TRP A 121 -19.78 30.83 -0.43
C TRP A 121 -20.50 32.17 -0.74
N PRO A 122 -19.91 33.12 -1.51
CA PRO A 122 -20.55 34.42 -1.73
C PRO A 122 -21.94 34.35 -2.36
N LYS A 123 -22.28 33.23 -3.02
CA LYS A 123 -23.56 33.02 -3.69
C LYS A 123 -24.64 32.40 -2.80
N ARG A 124 -24.28 31.89 -1.60
CA ARG A 124 -25.16 31.17 -0.67
C ARG A 124 -26.10 30.13 -1.33
N SER A 125 -25.62 29.44 -2.35
CA SER A 125 -26.41 28.47 -3.12
C SER A 125 -26.88 27.28 -2.29
N HIS A 126 -26.17 26.92 -1.22
CA HIS A 126 -26.58 25.87 -0.28
C HIS A 126 -27.86 26.22 0.47
N LEU A 127 -28.07 27.50 0.83
CA LEU A 127 -29.33 27.93 1.44
C LEU A 127 -30.46 27.89 0.40
N GLN A 128 -30.22 28.29 -0.84
CA GLN A 128 -31.23 28.15 -1.91
C GLN A 128 -31.66 26.68 -2.09
N LEU A 129 -30.72 25.74 -2.04
CA LEU A 129 -31.02 24.30 -2.08
C LEU A 129 -31.86 23.84 -0.89
N LEU A 130 -31.56 24.33 0.33
CA LEU A 130 -32.45 24.11 1.48
C LEU A 130 -33.81 24.77 1.30
N LEU A 131 -33.86 25.97 0.72
CA LEU A 131 -35.10 26.70 0.45
C LEU A 131 -36.01 25.98 -0.55
N ALA A 132 -35.42 25.21 -1.46
CA ALA A 132 -36.10 24.32 -2.40
C ALA A 132 -36.55 22.99 -1.80
N THR A 133 -36.27 22.77 -0.51
CA THR A 133 -36.83 21.70 0.32
C THR A 133 -37.68 22.29 1.45
N ASP A 134 -38.53 21.50 2.08
CA ASP A 134 -39.30 21.97 3.26
C ASP A 134 -38.43 22.00 4.54
N CYS A 135 -37.11 22.02 4.36
CA CYS A 135 -36.13 21.95 5.43
C CYS A 135 -35.91 23.37 6.00
N ARG A 136 -36.79 23.76 6.93
CA ARG A 136 -36.68 24.98 7.75
C ARG A 136 -36.36 24.69 9.22
N GLN A 137 -36.63 23.45 9.61
CA GLN A 137 -36.43 22.90 10.94
C GLN A 137 -35.84 21.50 10.79
N ALA A 138 -35.22 21.01 11.87
CA ALA A 138 -34.57 19.71 11.96
C ALA A 138 -35.42 18.56 11.35
N GLY A 139 -36.64 18.37 11.83
CA GLY A 139 -37.49 17.25 11.39
C GLY A 139 -37.99 17.28 9.94
N GLY A 140 -37.77 18.37 9.19
CA GLY A 140 -38.28 18.54 7.82
C GLY A 140 -37.34 18.05 6.71
N PHE A 141 -36.18 17.48 7.05
CA PHE A 141 -35.21 17.03 6.04
C PHE A 141 -35.44 15.57 5.63
N SER A 142 -35.58 15.32 4.33
CA SER A 142 -35.57 13.97 3.73
C SER A 142 -34.33 13.83 2.84
N ILE A 143 -33.45 12.89 3.16
CA ILE A 143 -32.28 12.60 2.31
C ILE A 143 -32.67 11.99 0.96
N HIS A 144 -33.81 11.30 0.90
CA HIS A 144 -34.33 10.73 -0.34
C HIS A 144 -34.77 11.84 -1.29
N ASP A 145 -35.56 12.80 -0.79
CA ASP A 145 -35.99 13.98 -1.55
C ASP A 145 -34.79 14.82 -1.97
N PHE A 146 -33.80 14.98 -1.09
CA PHE A 146 -32.57 15.69 -1.40
C PHE A 146 -31.76 14.97 -2.50
N ALA A 147 -31.64 13.65 -2.43
CA ALA A 147 -30.94 12.87 -3.45
C ALA A 147 -31.64 12.94 -4.80
N GLN A 148 -32.98 12.96 -4.80
CA GLN A 148 -33.78 13.17 -6.00
C GLN A 148 -33.59 14.58 -6.57
N LEU A 149 -33.58 15.62 -5.71
CA LEU A 149 -33.29 17.01 -6.09
C LEU A 149 -31.97 17.11 -6.82
N HIS A 150 -30.92 16.59 -6.19
CA HIS A 150 -29.58 16.68 -6.71
C HIS A 150 -29.41 15.85 -7.98
N GLY A 151 -29.99 14.65 -8.04
CA GLY A 151 -30.06 13.84 -9.25
C GLY A 151 -30.65 14.62 -10.43
N TRP A 152 -31.82 15.24 -10.22
CA TRP A 152 -32.49 16.03 -11.23
C TRP A 152 -31.66 17.25 -11.69
N LEU A 153 -31.04 17.99 -10.76
CA LEU A 153 -30.18 19.15 -11.07
C LEU A 153 -28.97 18.78 -11.94
N MET A 154 -28.40 17.58 -11.73
CA MET A 154 -27.29 17.08 -12.54
C MET A 154 -27.72 16.69 -13.95
N HIS A 155 -28.93 16.14 -14.11
CA HIS A 155 -29.44 15.69 -15.40
C HIS A 155 -29.93 16.85 -16.28
N GLU A 156 -30.64 17.83 -15.73
CA GLU A 156 -31.32 18.89 -16.50
C GLU A 156 -30.53 20.20 -16.61
N HIS A 157 -29.65 20.54 -15.65
CA HIS A 157 -29.17 21.93 -15.48
C HIS A 157 -27.65 22.15 -15.49
N SER A 158 -26.86 21.21 -16.04
CA SER A 158 -25.40 21.36 -16.21
C SER A 158 -24.64 21.67 -14.90
N VAL A 159 -25.19 21.30 -13.74
CA VAL A 159 -24.43 21.31 -12.48
C VAL A 159 -23.30 20.28 -12.64
N ASP A 160 -22.08 20.62 -12.22
CA ASP A 160 -20.90 19.80 -12.46
C ASP A 160 -21.13 18.36 -11.95
N SER A 161 -21.23 17.41 -12.88
CA SER A 161 -21.44 15.99 -12.57
C SER A 161 -20.29 15.37 -11.77
N LYS A 162 -19.14 16.05 -11.69
CA LYS A 162 -17.97 15.58 -10.94
C LYS A 162 -18.24 15.62 -9.44
N PHE A 163 -18.20 14.43 -8.85
CA PHE A 163 -18.21 14.26 -7.41
C PHE A 163 -17.09 15.10 -6.75
N SER A 164 -17.47 15.97 -5.81
CA SER A 164 -16.54 16.70 -4.96
C SER A 164 -17.13 16.90 -3.57
N LEU A 165 -16.37 16.54 -2.53
CA LEU A 165 -16.77 16.80 -1.13
C LEU A 165 -16.84 18.31 -0.80
N SER A 166 -16.30 19.17 -1.65
CA SER A 166 -16.43 20.62 -1.51
C SER A 166 -17.63 21.20 -2.24
N ALA A 167 -18.46 20.38 -2.90
CA ALA A 167 -19.65 20.87 -3.58
C ALA A 167 -20.74 21.27 -2.56
N PRO A 168 -21.64 22.22 -2.91
CA PRO A 168 -22.68 22.73 -2.02
C PRO A 168 -23.49 21.64 -1.33
N GLU A 169 -23.79 20.57 -2.03
CA GLU A 169 -24.69 19.51 -1.61
C GLU A 169 -24.08 18.68 -0.47
N TYR A 170 -22.78 18.39 -0.52
CA TYR A 170 -22.11 17.59 0.50
C TYR A 170 -21.79 18.39 1.76
N LEU A 171 -21.36 19.64 1.60
CA LEU A 171 -21.19 20.53 2.75
C LEU A 171 -22.54 20.79 3.42
N LEU A 172 -23.61 20.88 2.65
CA LEU A 172 -24.95 21.00 3.19
C LEU A 172 -25.36 19.78 4.03
N LEU A 173 -25.24 18.56 3.50
CA LEU A 173 -25.55 17.34 4.26
C LEU A 173 -24.74 17.23 5.56
N ARG A 174 -23.48 17.67 5.53
CA ARG A 174 -22.65 17.67 6.73
C ARG A 174 -23.03 18.77 7.70
N GLY A 175 -23.44 19.94 7.22
CA GLY A 175 -24.01 21.01 8.04
C GLY A 175 -25.29 20.54 8.75
N LEU A 176 -26.15 19.80 8.05
CA LEU A 176 -27.36 19.20 8.62
C LEU A 176 -27.04 18.18 9.72
N GLU A 177 -26.12 17.23 9.48
CA GLU A 177 -25.67 16.25 10.49
C GLU A 177 -25.07 16.93 11.73
N MET A 178 -24.39 18.07 11.58
CA MET A 178 -23.76 18.80 12.68
C MET A 178 -24.73 19.71 13.44
N ALA A 179 -25.71 20.28 12.75
CA ALA A 179 -26.79 21.04 13.38
C ALA A 179 -27.70 20.12 14.19
N ASP A 180 -28.04 18.95 13.62
CA ASP A 180 -28.78 17.91 14.32
C ASP A 180 -28.48 16.51 13.75
N ALA A 181 -27.82 15.68 14.55
CA ALA A 181 -27.49 14.31 14.19
C ALA A 181 -28.73 13.39 14.09
N ALA A 182 -29.85 13.74 14.74
CA ALA A 182 -31.11 13.02 14.62
C ALA A 182 -31.79 13.28 13.28
N THR A 183 -31.59 14.48 12.71
CA THR A 183 -32.11 14.88 11.41
C THR A 183 -31.46 14.10 10.26
N LEU A 184 -30.14 13.91 10.31
CA LEU A 184 -29.43 13.12 9.30
C LEU A 184 -28.40 12.20 9.93
N GLY A 185 -28.79 10.93 10.06
CA GLY A 185 -27.91 9.88 10.55
C GLY A 185 -26.66 9.71 9.69
N ARG A 186 -25.52 9.50 10.34
CA ARG A 186 -24.21 9.31 9.70
C ARG A 186 -24.22 8.25 8.61
N ASP A 187 -24.98 7.17 8.80
CA ASP A 187 -25.07 6.06 7.84
C ASP A 187 -25.83 6.43 6.58
N LEU A 188 -26.90 7.23 6.69
CA LEU A 188 -27.66 7.72 5.54
C LEU A 188 -26.83 8.70 4.70
N ARG A 189 -26.13 9.64 5.37
CA ARG A 189 -25.18 10.53 4.69
C ARG A 189 -24.06 9.75 4.00
N HIS A 190 -23.49 8.75 4.67
CA HIS A 190 -22.48 7.90 4.05
C HIS A 190 -23.02 7.13 2.86
N GLY A 191 -24.22 6.56 2.98
CA GLY A 191 -24.90 5.91 1.88
C GLY A 191 -24.99 6.82 0.66
N TYR A 192 -25.41 8.07 0.86
CA TYR A 192 -25.51 9.05 -0.22
C TYR A 192 -24.15 9.38 -0.86
N ILE A 193 -23.10 9.53 -0.05
CA ILE A 193 -21.74 9.74 -0.55
C ILE A 193 -21.28 8.55 -1.40
N ILE A 194 -21.55 7.32 -0.96
CA ILE A 194 -21.17 6.11 -1.69
C ILE A 194 -21.97 6.02 -3.00
N TRP A 195 -23.27 6.29 -2.96
CA TRP A 195 -24.14 6.31 -4.14
C TRP A 195 -23.59 7.26 -5.21
N ARG A 196 -23.22 8.50 -4.84
CA ARG A 196 -22.63 9.47 -5.78
C ARG A 196 -21.19 9.14 -6.20
N ALA A 197 -20.34 8.69 -5.27
CA ALA A 197 -18.94 8.40 -5.57
C ALA A 197 -18.74 7.14 -6.44
N SER A 198 -19.72 6.23 -6.42
CA SER A 198 -19.74 5.02 -7.23
C SER A 198 -20.36 5.22 -8.62
N ASP A 199 -20.77 6.45 -8.97
CA ASP A 199 -21.57 6.75 -10.17
C ASP A 199 -22.91 5.99 -10.25
N SER A 200 -23.36 5.39 -9.13
CA SER A 200 -24.62 4.63 -9.09
C SER A 200 -25.85 5.51 -9.28
N ASP A 201 -25.73 6.82 -9.06
CA ASP A 201 -26.77 7.80 -9.36
C ASP A 201 -27.14 7.86 -10.85
N LYS A 202 -26.25 7.41 -11.74
CA LYS A 202 -26.50 7.35 -13.18
C LYS A 202 -27.38 6.14 -13.57
N THR A 203 -27.50 5.15 -12.70
CA THR A 203 -28.12 3.86 -13.02
C THR A 203 -29.29 3.49 -12.12
N MET A 204 -29.33 3.99 -10.87
CA MET A 204 -30.37 3.67 -9.90
C MET A 204 -30.63 4.83 -8.93
N GLY A 205 -31.84 4.88 -8.39
CA GLY A 205 -32.21 5.84 -7.36
C GLY A 205 -31.49 5.59 -6.03
N PHE A 206 -31.37 6.62 -5.19
CA PHE A 206 -30.71 6.49 -3.89
C PHE A 206 -31.41 5.49 -2.96
N GLU A 207 -32.74 5.46 -2.98
CA GLU A 207 -33.53 4.50 -2.18
C GLU A 207 -33.29 3.06 -2.64
N GLU A 208 -33.30 2.82 -3.95
CA GLU A 208 -32.97 1.52 -4.55
C GLU A 208 -31.53 1.10 -4.20
N PHE A 209 -30.57 2.03 -4.26
CA PHE A 209 -29.19 1.81 -3.88
C PHE A 209 -29.05 1.35 -2.42
N MET A 210 -29.76 2.01 -1.50
CA MET A 210 -29.74 1.68 -0.08
C MET A 210 -30.47 0.38 0.27
N ALA A 211 -31.43 -0.04 -0.57
CA ALA A 211 -32.20 -1.25 -0.38
C ALA A 211 -31.40 -2.53 -0.66
N ASP A 212 -30.35 -2.50 -1.51
CA ASP A 212 -29.48 -3.66 -1.76
C ASP A 212 -28.26 -3.67 -0.81
N PRO A 213 -28.19 -4.59 0.17
CA PRO A 213 -27.07 -4.68 1.09
C PRO A 213 -25.73 -4.95 0.39
N LYS A 214 -25.72 -5.50 -0.83
CA LYS A 214 -24.49 -5.75 -1.59
C LYS A 214 -23.80 -4.47 -2.01
N ASN A 215 -24.56 -3.41 -2.26
CA ASN A 215 -24.02 -2.07 -2.51
C ASN A 215 -23.25 -1.55 -1.28
N MET A 216 -23.52 -2.13 -0.10
CA MET A 216 -22.88 -1.81 1.18
C MET A 216 -21.92 -2.90 1.69
N ALA A 217 -21.86 -4.09 1.04
CA ALA A 217 -21.24 -5.31 1.57
C ALA A 217 -19.72 -5.42 1.36
N GLY A 218 -19.12 -4.62 0.49
CA GLY A 218 -17.67 -4.65 0.23
C GLY A 218 -16.83 -3.76 1.15
N MET A 219 -17.41 -3.26 2.25
CA MET A 219 -16.72 -2.35 3.18
C MET A 219 -17.26 -2.41 4.63
N ARG A 220 -17.10 -3.54 5.38
CA ARG A 220 -17.45 -3.61 6.84
C ARG A 220 -16.58 -4.55 7.75
N ILE A 221 -15.40 -4.06 8.18
CA ILE A 221 -14.78 -4.05 9.54
C ILE A 221 -15.11 -5.22 10.56
N HIS A 222 -14.23 -6.05 11.15
CA HIS A 222 -14.34 -7.05 12.27
C HIS A 222 -12.97 -7.40 12.96
N GLY A 223 -13.05 -8.11 14.10
CA GLY A 223 -11.95 -8.82 14.77
C GLY A 223 -12.24 -9.15 16.26
N HIS A 224 -12.27 -10.43 16.63
CA HIS A 224 -12.26 -10.95 18.02
C HIS A 224 -11.30 -12.15 18.14
N GLU A 225 -10.42 -12.08 19.17
CA GLU A 225 -9.96 -13.13 20.12
C GLU A 225 -9.24 -14.42 19.60
N ARG A 226 -8.27 -15.06 20.27
CA ARG A 226 -7.69 -15.18 21.65
C ARG A 226 -6.28 -15.82 21.46
N GLU A 227 -5.29 -15.89 22.34
CA GLU A 227 -5.23 -15.96 23.80
C GLU A 227 -3.76 -15.89 24.29
N ARG A 228 -3.61 -15.42 25.55
CA ARG A 228 -2.58 -15.66 26.60
C ARG A 228 -1.09 -15.52 26.27
N ILE A 229 -0.28 -15.02 27.20
CA ILE A 229 0.45 -15.90 28.14
C ILE A 229 1.24 -15.10 29.21
N GLU A 230 1.29 -15.72 30.40
CA GLU A 230 2.27 -15.72 31.51
C GLU A 230 2.99 -14.45 32.01
N LEU A 231 3.06 -14.40 33.34
CA LEU A 231 3.70 -13.34 34.14
C LEU A 231 5.24 -13.45 34.15
N GLN A 232 5.85 -12.26 34.08
CA GLN A 232 7.28 -11.98 33.90
C GLN A 232 8.24 -12.74 34.84
N HIS A 233 7.87 -12.96 36.10
CA HIS A 233 8.70 -13.69 37.07
C HIS A 233 8.99 -15.15 36.63
N HIS A 234 8.03 -15.82 35.97
CA HIS A 234 8.22 -17.17 35.43
C HIS A 234 9.09 -17.18 34.16
N ILE A 235 9.24 -16.03 33.51
CA ILE A 235 10.12 -15.82 32.35
C ILE A 235 11.55 -15.59 32.86
N GLU A 236 11.70 -14.76 33.90
CA GLU A 236 12.97 -14.36 34.50
C GLU A 236 13.68 -15.52 35.22
N LEU A 237 12.98 -16.29 36.06
CA LEU A 237 13.52 -17.50 36.70
C LEU A 237 14.02 -18.53 35.68
N ARG A 238 13.35 -18.60 34.53
CA ARG A 238 13.65 -19.52 33.43
C ARG A 238 14.89 -19.06 32.67
N GLN A 239 14.99 -17.77 32.36
CA GLN A 239 16.16 -17.16 31.71
C GLN A 239 17.41 -17.23 32.58
N ALA A 240 17.29 -17.02 33.89
CA ALA A 240 18.42 -17.14 34.81
C ALA A 240 18.94 -18.58 34.90
N LYS A 241 18.05 -19.58 35.05
CA LYS A 241 18.42 -21.01 34.98
C LYS A 241 19.01 -21.39 33.63
N TYR A 242 18.49 -20.83 32.53
CA TYR A 242 18.95 -21.09 31.17
C TYR A 242 20.37 -20.54 30.92
N ASN A 243 20.66 -19.31 31.39
CA ASN A 243 21.96 -18.68 31.20
C ASN A 243 23.05 -19.39 32.02
N LYS A 244 22.77 -19.74 33.29
CA LYS A 244 23.71 -20.49 34.15
C LYS A 244 24.00 -21.89 33.59
N ARG A 245 22.97 -22.57 33.05
CA ARG A 245 23.09 -23.87 32.36
C ARG A 245 23.89 -23.75 31.06
N LYS A 246 23.74 -22.65 30.30
CA LYS A 246 24.51 -22.38 29.08
C LYS A 246 25.98 -22.07 29.32
N GLU A 247 26.31 -21.39 30.42
CA GLU A 247 27.71 -21.10 30.78
C GLU A 247 28.44 -22.35 31.27
N ALA A 248 27.76 -23.19 32.06
CA ALA A 248 28.26 -24.52 32.41
C ALA A 248 28.38 -25.45 31.18
N GLU A 249 27.47 -25.38 30.20
CA GLU A 249 27.57 -26.09 28.91
C GLU A 249 28.74 -25.59 28.04
N ARG A 250 29.03 -24.28 28.01
CA ARG A 250 30.15 -23.71 27.24
C ARG A 250 31.52 -24.14 27.75
N ALA A 251 31.65 -24.33 29.06
CA ALA A 251 32.88 -24.80 29.68
C ALA A 251 33.04 -26.34 29.63
N SER A 252 31.96 -27.09 29.28
CA SER A 252 31.94 -28.56 29.37
C SER A 252 31.61 -29.32 28.08
N ARG A 253 31.29 -28.68 26.94
CA ARG A 253 30.81 -29.43 25.75
C ARG A 253 31.60 -29.30 24.45
N SER A 254 31.84 -30.50 23.93
CA SER A 254 31.95 -30.97 22.53
C SER A 254 31.05 -30.24 21.52
N TYR A 255 31.38 -30.43 20.25
CA TYR A 255 30.77 -29.89 19.03
C TYR A 255 29.24 -29.69 19.07
N SER A 256 28.70 -28.73 18.30
CA SER A 256 27.24 -28.54 18.11
C SER A 256 26.54 -29.86 17.74
N PRO A 257 25.30 -30.18 18.19
CA PRO A 257 24.60 -31.43 17.86
C PRO A 257 24.54 -31.75 16.36
N TYR A 258 24.51 -30.71 15.51
CA TYR A 258 24.63 -30.84 14.06
C TYR A 258 26.01 -31.35 13.63
N VAL A 259 27.07 -30.76 14.18
CA VAL A 259 28.47 -31.16 13.90
C VAL A 259 28.77 -32.53 14.51
N GLU A 260 28.20 -32.86 15.67
CA GLU A 260 28.23 -34.21 16.24
C GLU A 260 27.51 -35.23 15.36
N GLY A 261 26.37 -34.86 14.75
CA GLY A 261 25.70 -35.65 13.72
C GLY A 261 26.61 -35.96 12.54
N LEU A 262 27.32 -34.96 12.02
CA LEU A 262 28.31 -35.14 10.94
C LEU A 262 29.48 -36.03 11.38
N HIS A 263 30.03 -35.82 12.58
CA HIS A 263 31.07 -36.70 13.12
C HIS A 263 30.59 -38.14 13.30
N ARG A 264 29.34 -38.35 13.71
CA ARG A 264 28.75 -39.68 13.87
C ARG A 264 28.63 -40.39 12.52
N ILE A 265 28.15 -39.72 11.48
CA ILE A 265 28.06 -40.28 10.13
C ILE A 265 29.46 -40.58 9.56
N ALA A 266 30.43 -39.70 9.82
CA ALA A 266 31.82 -39.91 9.42
C ALA A 266 32.49 -41.09 10.13
N ARG A 267 32.09 -41.40 11.37
CA ARG A 267 32.62 -42.54 12.14
C ARG A 267 31.92 -43.86 11.85
N SER A 268 30.69 -43.84 11.34
CA SER A 268 29.94 -45.09 11.08
C SER A 268 30.52 -45.90 9.93
N ASP A 269 31.25 -45.22 9.02
CA ASP A 269 31.91 -45.80 7.84
C ASP A 269 31.04 -46.81 7.08
N ALA A 270 29.73 -46.55 7.07
CA ALA A 270 28.76 -47.37 6.38
C ALA A 270 28.86 -47.09 4.87
N ALA A 271 28.45 -48.06 4.04
CA ALA A 271 28.41 -47.87 2.60
C ALA A 271 27.55 -46.65 2.16
N THR A 272 26.58 -46.24 2.98
CA THR A 272 25.71 -45.06 2.74
C THR A 272 26.21 -43.78 3.41
N SER A 273 27.30 -43.82 4.18
CA SER A 273 27.83 -42.67 4.90
C SER A 273 28.11 -41.45 4.00
N PRO A 274 28.61 -41.60 2.74
CA PRO A 274 28.76 -40.47 1.83
C PRO A 274 27.43 -39.76 1.52
N GLU A 275 26.36 -40.51 1.21
CA GLU A 275 25.03 -39.97 0.94
C GLU A 275 24.39 -39.37 2.18
N ASP A 276 24.48 -40.04 3.31
CA ASP A 276 23.90 -39.61 4.58
C ASP A 276 24.55 -38.30 5.04
N TYR A 277 25.88 -38.20 4.92
CA TYR A 277 26.60 -36.97 5.23
C TYR A 277 26.20 -35.88 4.24
N PHE A 278 26.17 -36.19 2.93
CA PHE A 278 25.74 -35.23 1.93
C PHE A 278 24.33 -34.72 2.19
N ALA A 279 23.39 -35.54 2.64
CA ALA A 279 22.04 -35.15 3.01
C ALA A 279 21.99 -34.25 4.24
N GLU A 280 22.75 -34.58 5.29
CA GLU A 280 22.81 -33.83 6.56
C GLU A 280 23.27 -32.39 6.35
N LEU A 281 24.10 -32.14 5.33
CA LEU A 281 24.54 -30.79 4.91
C LEU A 281 23.41 -29.85 4.44
N ARG A 282 22.16 -30.32 4.38
CA ARG A 282 20.96 -29.51 4.17
C ARG A 282 20.74 -28.49 5.30
N GLY A 283 21.23 -28.74 6.51
CA GLY A 283 21.12 -27.85 7.68
C GLY A 283 21.79 -26.48 7.51
N GLY A 284 22.66 -26.33 6.50
CA GLY A 284 23.12 -25.04 5.98
C GLY A 284 24.53 -24.63 6.41
N SER A 285 25.09 -23.68 5.66
CA SER A 285 26.42 -23.06 5.88
C SER A 285 26.50 -22.20 7.16
N ASN A 286 25.36 -21.90 7.79
CA ASN A 286 25.27 -20.93 8.89
C ASN A 286 25.24 -21.59 10.27
N VAL A 287 25.47 -22.90 10.35
CA VAL A 287 25.61 -23.57 11.65
C VAL A 287 26.96 -23.17 12.25
N LYS A 288 26.91 -22.52 13.42
CA LYS A 288 28.09 -22.04 14.14
C LYS A 288 29.09 -23.19 14.34
N GLY A 289 30.26 -23.07 13.72
CA GLY A 289 31.36 -24.05 13.82
C GLY A 289 31.53 -25.04 12.65
N PHE A 290 30.69 -24.98 11.59
CA PHE A 290 30.84 -25.89 10.44
C PHE A 290 31.47 -25.23 9.19
N ARG A 291 30.96 -24.08 8.72
CA ARG A 291 31.57 -23.32 7.62
C ARG A 291 31.65 -21.84 7.96
N PRO A 292 32.84 -21.21 7.89
CA PRO A 292 32.94 -19.76 8.02
C PRO A 292 32.27 -19.06 6.84
N ASP A 293 31.90 -17.80 7.04
CA ASP A 293 31.51 -16.92 5.96
C ASP A 293 32.67 -16.83 4.95
N GLY A 294 32.40 -17.12 3.68
CA GLY A 294 33.44 -17.18 2.66
C GLY A 294 34.20 -18.51 2.57
N TRP A 295 33.64 -19.64 3.02
CA TRP A 295 34.28 -20.97 2.88
C TRP A 295 34.74 -21.32 1.45
N LEU A 296 34.06 -20.84 0.41
CA LEU A 296 34.51 -21.02 -0.99
C LEU A 296 35.78 -20.21 -1.32
N ASP A 297 36.07 -19.17 -0.55
CA ASP A 297 37.25 -18.33 -0.67
C ASP A 297 38.41 -18.92 0.17
N GLN A 298 38.09 -19.42 1.38
CA GLN A 298 39.01 -20.06 2.33
C GLN A 298 38.44 -21.40 2.84
N PRO A 299 38.67 -22.51 2.11
CA PRO A 299 38.09 -23.79 2.47
C PRO A 299 38.78 -24.41 3.68
N ILE A 300 37.97 -24.97 4.58
CA ILE A 300 38.40 -25.83 5.69
C ILE A 300 37.82 -27.24 5.50
N ASN A 301 38.45 -28.24 6.12
CA ASN A 301 38.03 -29.64 6.02
C ASN A 301 36.65 -29.89 6.64
N TYR A 302 35.97 -30.93 6.16
CA TYR A 302 34.67 -31.36 6.68
C TYR A 302 34.82 -32.00 8.07
N PRO A 303 33.94 -31.72 9.06
CA PRO A 303 33.97 -32.35 10.37
C PRO A 303 33.94 -33.88 10.29
N GLY A 304 34.86 -34.53 10.99
CA GLY A 304 34.99 -35.98 11.00
C GLY A 304 35.73 -36.56 9.80
N ARG A 305 36.14 -35.72 8.85
CA ARG A 305 36.92 -36.12 7.66
C ARG A 305 38.23 -35.30 7.56
N PRO A 306 39.09 -35.32 8.61
CA PRO A 306 40.30 -34.49 8.63
C PRO A 306 41.34 -34.90 7.58
N THR A 307 41.29 -36.17 7.12
CA THR A 307 42.20 -36.75 6.12
C THR A 307 41.95 -36.25 4.70
N VAL A 308 40.74 -35.74 4.42
CA VAL A 308 40.44 -35.15 3.12
C VAL A 308 41.01 -33.74 3.09
N GLU A 309 42.15 -33.55 2.42
CA GLU A 309 42.77 -32.24 2.22
C GLU A 309 41.96 -31.40 1.21
N VAL A 310 40.81 -30.86 1.66
CA VAL A 310 39.81 -30.18 0.80
C VAL A 310 40.45 -29.07 -0.05
N ALA A 311 41.34 -28.27 0.55
CA ALA A 311 41.99 -27.17 -0.15
C ALA A 311 42.87 -27.64 -1.32
N LYS A 312 43.61 -28.75 -1.13
CA LYS A 312 44.49 -29.32 -2.16
C LYS A 312 43.70 -30.06 -3.23
N LEU A 313 42.74 -30.88 -2.79
CA LEU A 313 41.88 -31.66 -3.67
C LEU A 313 41.01 -30.76 -4.57
N GLY A 314 40.62 -29.60 -4.06
CA GLY A 314 39.78 -28.63 -4.75
C GLY A 314 40.51 -27.45 -5.37
N ASP A 315 41.83 -27.42 -5.45
CA ASP A 315 42.61 -26.22 -5.83
C ASP A 315 42.13 -25.57 -7.14
N LYS A 316 42.01 -26.38 -8.20
CA LYS A 316 41.48 -25.92 -9.50
C LYS A 316 40.01 -25.52 -9.41
N TRP A 317 39.19 -26.27 -8.66
CA TRP A 317 37.77 -25.95 -8.49
C TRP A 317 37.55 -24.63 -7.74
N PHE A 318 38.25 -24.39 -6.64
CA PHE A 318 38.17 -23.13 -5.89
C PHE A 318 38.69 -21.96 -6.70
N THR A 319 39.73 -22.15 -7.52
CA THR A 319 40.20 -21.13 -8.46
C THR A 319 39.10 -20.75 -9.47
N ALA A 320 38.43 -21.74 -10.06
CA ALA A 320 37.29 -21.50 -10.95
C ALA A 320 36.10 -20.83 -10.22
N PHE A 321 35.77 -21.26 -8.99
CA PHE A 321 34.70 -20.65 -8.19
C PHE A 321 34.99 -19.19 -7.86
N ARG A 322 36.22 -18.87 -7.43
CA ARG A 322 36.64 -17.50 -7.12
C ARG A 322 36.59 -16.61 -8.37
N ALA A 323 37.06 -17.09 -9.52
CA ALA A 323 36.99 -16.37 -10.78
C ALA A 323 35.54 -16.07 -11.19
N PHE A 324 34.63 -17.05 -11.09
CA PHE A 324 33.23 -16.86 -11.41
C PHE A 324 32.53 -15.89 -10.46
N LEU A 325 32.79 -16.00 -9.15
CA LEU A 325 32.26 -15.08 -8.15
C LEU A 325 32.78 -13.66 -8.34
N ALA A 326 34.05 -13.48 -8.70
CA ALA A 326 34.64 -12.19 -9.04
C ALA A 326 34.00 -11.56 -10.28
N HIS A 327 33.77 -12.35 -11.34
CA HIS A 327 33.04 -11.92 -12.53
C HIS A 327 31.60 -11.48 -12.17
N ARG A 328 30.88 -12.29 -11.41
CA ARG A 328 29.51 -12.00 -10.98
C ARG A 328 29.39 -10.73 -10.12
N ARG A 329 30.38 -10.42 -9.28
CA ARG A 329 30.38 -9.19 -8.45
C ARG A 329 30.42 -7.90 -9.26
N LYS A 330 30.94 -7.94 -10.50
CA LYS A 330 30.94 -6.76 -11.39
C LYS A 330 29.54 -6.39 -11.85
N ASP A 331 28.68 -7.38 -12.06
CA ASP A 331 27.38 -7.20 -12.71
C ASP A 331 26.17 -7.34 -11.76
N TYR A 332 26.37 -7.81 -10.51
CA TYR A 332 25.27 -8.15 -9.58
C TYR A 332 25.55 -7.71 -8.14
N GLU A 333 24.52 -7.17 -7.47
CA GLU A 333 24.60 -6.69 -6.07
C GLU A 333 24.70 -7.83 -5.03
N THR A 334 24.30 -9.07 -5.36
CA THR A 334 24.26 -10.19 -4.40
C THR A 334 24.65 -11.52 -5.06
N ASP A 335 25.36 -12.37 -4.31
CA ASP A 335 25.86 -13.68 -4.77
C ASP A 335 25.42 -14.87 -3.88
N LYS A 336 24.62 -14.64 -2.81
CA LYS A 336 24.17 -15.66 -1.83
C LYS A 336 23.61 -16.92 -2.48
N GLN A 337 22.74 -16.77 -3.49
CA GLN A 337 22.15 -17.90 -4.21
C GLN A 337 23.19 -18.65 -5.06
N VAL A 338 24.13 -17.93 -5.64
CA VAL A 338 25.21 -18.50 -6.46
C VAL A 338 26.16 -19.30 -5.57
N ARG A 339 26.63 -18.69 -4.48
CA ARG A 339 27.46 -19.37 -3.46
C ARG A 339 26.79 -20.63 -2.92
N SER A 340 25.49 -20.59 -2.67
CA SER A 340 24.73 -21.76 -2.21
C SER A 340 24.65 -22.88 -3.27
N ALA A 341 24.62 -22.57 -4.56
CA ALA A 341 24.67 -23.58 -5.61
C ALA A 341 26.09 -24.14 -5.79
N LEU A 342 27.12 -23.29 -5.78
CA LEU A 342 28.52 -23.71 -5.85
C LEU A 342 28.92 -24.55 -4.64
N ALA A 343 28.41 -24.26 -3.44
CA ALA A 343 28.66 -25.07 -2.25
C ALA A 343 28.10 -26.50 -2.40
N VAL A 344 26.96 -26.68 -3.07
CA VAL A 344 26.41 -28.02 -3.35
C VAL A 344 27.32 -28.78 -4.32
N LEU A 345 27.84 -28.11 -5.36
CA LEU A 345 28.80 -28.71 -6.28
C LEU A 345 30.12 -29.04 -5.55
N ALA A 346 30.62 -28.15 -4.70
CA ALA A 346 31.81 -28.38 -3.89
C ALA A 346 31.63 -29.56 -2.93
N ASP A 347 30.46 -29.71 -2.31
CA ASP A 347 30.16 -30.86 -1.44
C ASP A 347 30.12 -32.17 -2.22
N TYR A 348 29.65 -32.12 -3.46
CA TYR A 348 29.64 -33.29 -4.32
C TYR A 348 31.07 -33.69 -4.71
N LEU A 349 31.87 -32.71 -5.15
CA LEU A 349 33.25 -32.92 -5.59
C LEU A 349 34.21 -33.26 -4.45
N LEU A 350 34.14 -32.57 -3.31
CA LEU A 350 35.21 -32.57 -2.30
C LEU A 350 34.87 -33.40 -1.07
N LEU A 351 33.67 -33.95 -1.00
CA LEU A 351 33.23 -34.83 0.09
C LEU A 351 32.62 -36.12 -0.45
N TYR A 352 31.58 -36.03 -1.28
CA TYR A 352 30.87 -37.24 -1.74
C TYR A 352 31.75 -38.12 -2.62
N LEU A 353 32.28 -37.59 -3.73
CA LEU A 353 33.07 -38.38 -4.67
C LEU A 353 34.32 -39.02 -4.06
N PRO A 354 35.17 -38.29 -3.30
CA PRO A 354 36.39 -38.86 -2.75
C PRO A 354 36.08 -39.96 -1.73
N TRP A 355 35.06 -39.76 -0.89
CA TRP A 355 34.64 -40.77 0.08
C TRP A 355 34.03 -41.99 -0.60
N TRP A 356 33.21 -41.79 -1.63
CA TRP A 356 32.68 -42.91 -2.40
C TRP A 356 33.82 -43.72 -3.06
N MET A 357 34.84 -43.05 -3.62
CA MET A 357 36.01 -43.71 -4.22
C MET A 357 36.88 -44.44 -3.18
N GLU A 358 37.02 -43.91 -1.96
CA GLU A 358 37.68 -44.62 -0.84
C GLU A 358 36.98 -45.94 -0.50
N LEU A 359 35.64 -45.97 -0.56
CA LEU A 359 34.84 -47.17 -0.29
C LEU A 359 34.78 -48.13 -1.49
N HIS A 360 35.19 -47.69 -2.68
CA HIS A 360 35.15 -48.48 -3.92
C HIS A 360 36.52 -48.43 -4.63
N PRO A 361 37.60 -48.93 -4.02
CA PRO A 361 38.96 -48.84 -4.57
C PRO A 361 39.14 -49.58 -5.91
N GLN A 362 38.25 -50.52 -6.23
CA GLN A 362 38.20 -51.25 -7.49
C GLN A 362 37.60 -50.44 -8.66
N THR A 363 37.10 -49.23 -8.41
CA THR A 363 36.56 -48.37 -9.47
C THR A 363 37.67 -47.95 -10.44
N THR A 364 37.37 -47.98 -11.74
CA THR A 364 38.25 -47.44 -12.78
C THR A 364 38.05 -45.95 -13.01
N LEU A 365 37.12 -45.34 -12.27
CA LEU A 365 36.74 -43.95 -12.43
C LEU A 365 37.75 -43.01 -11.77
N GLU A 366 38.36 -42.12 -12.56
CA GLU A 366 39.29 -41.12 -12.06
C GLU A 366 38.58 -39.93 -11.40
N TYR A 367 39.07 -39.50 -10.24
CA TYR A 367 38.58 -38.29 -9.57
C TYR A 367 38.65 -37.04 -10.47
N PRO A 368 37.56 -36.26 -10.62
CA PRO A 368 37.56 -35.08 -11.47
C PRO A 368 38.24 -33.90 -10.77
N SER A 369 39.58 -33.89 -10.77
CA SER A 369 40.41 -32.85 -10.13
C SER A 369 40.30 -31.46 -10.77
N SER A 370 39.67 -31.37 -11.94
CA SER A 370 39.51 -30.15 -12.71
C SER A 370 38.18 -30.12 -13.47
N PRO A 371 37.66 -28.94 -13.86
CA PRO A 371 36.42 -28.83 -14.61
C PRO A 371 36.39 -29.65 -15.91
N LYS A 372 37.50 -29.75 -16.66
CA LYS A 372 37.60 -30.58 -17.87
C LYS A 372 37.38 -32.08 -17.65
N GLN A 373 37.65 -32.57 -16.45
CA GLN A 373 37.46 -33.98 -16.09
C GLN A 373 36.04 -34.26 -15.58
N PHE A 374 35.22 -33.23 -15.40
CA PHE A 374 33.86 -33.37 -14.89
C PHE A 374 32.87 -33.74 -16.00
N LEU A 375 32.99 -34.98 -16.47
CA LEU A 375 32.18 -35.54 -17.54
C LEU A 375 30.72 -35.73 -17.13
N ARG A 376 29.81 -35.38 -18.03
CA ARG A 376 28.35 -35.43 -17.79
C ARG A 376 27.85 -36.82 -17.41
N TYR A 377 28.25 -37.85 -18.17
CA TYR A 377 27.76 -39.22 -18.00
C TYR A 377 28.09 -39.78 -16.61
N PHE A 378 29.31 -39.57 -16.13
CA PHE A 378 29.72 -40.10 -14.83
C PHE A 378 29.23 -39.25 -13.65
N TYR A 379 29.16 -37.92 -13.81
CA TYR A 379 29.03 -37.03 -12.67
C TYR A 379 27.77 -36.17 -12.62
N VAL A 380 27.05 -35.96 -13.73
CA VAL A 380 25.93 -35.03 -13.78
C VAL A 380 24.60 -35.75 -13.88
N ASP A 381 24.42 -36.61 -14.88
CA ASP A 381 23.16 -37.32 -15.10
C ASP A 381 23.34 -38.56 -16.00
N ARG A 382 22.63 -39.63 -15.64
CA ARG A 382 22.54 -40.91 -16.38
C ARG A 382 21.10 -41.25 -16.82
N THR A 383 20.09 -40.52 -16.36
CA THR A 383 18.71 -41.03 -16.21
C THR A 383 17.82 -41.03 -17.47
N ARG A 384 18.34 -41.28 -18.69
CA ARG A 384 17.48 -41.50 -19.89
C ARG A 384 17.90 -42.64 -20.82
N PHE A 385 18.92 -43.40 -20.45
CA PHE A 385 19.28 -44.65 -21.10
C PHE A 385 19.38 -45.68 -19.97
N GLN A 386 19.05 -46.95 -20.22
CA GLN A 386 19.24 -48.12 -19.34
C GLN A 386 17.98 -48.61 -18.60
N SER A 387 17.26 -49.52 -19.25
CA SER A 387 16.54 -50.60 -18.58
C SER A 387 17.34 -51.92 -18.51
N GLU A 388 18.49 -52.03 -19.21
CA GLU A 388 19.21 -53.31 -19.35
C GLU A 388 20.66 -53.32 -18.77
N GLU A 389 21.36 -52.18 -18.64
CA GLU A 389 22.75 -52.13 -18.13
C GLU A 389 22.86 -51.83 -16.60
N ALA A 390 21.74 -51.87 -15.88
CA ALA A 390 21.68 -51.46 -14.46
C ALA A 390 22.60 -52.29 -13.53
N ALA A 391 22.97 -53.51 -13.92
CA ALA A 391 23.88 -54.36 -13.17
C ALA A 391 25.36 -53.92 -13.27
N GLU A 392 25.79 -53.38 -14.42
CA GLU A 392 27.16 -52.86 -14.61
C GLU A 392 27.34 -51.46 -13.97
N LEU A 393 26.24 -50.70 -13.86
CA LEU A 393 26.19 -49.39 -13.19
C LEU A 393 26.39 -49.43 -11.68
N ALA A 394 26.30 -50.61 -11.05
CA ALA A 394 26.44 -50.76 -9.60
C ALA A 394 27.82 -50.27 -9.07
N ASN A 395 28.84 -50.22 -9.94
CA ASN A 395 30.20 -49.77 -9.62
C ASN A 395 30.47 -48.29 -9.95
N LEU A 396 29.45 -47.45 -10.05
CA LEU A 396 29.60 -46.01 -10.32
C LEU A 396 28.95 -45.16 -9.20
N PRO A 397 29.52 -43.98 -8.88
CA PRO A 397 28.95 -43.08 -7.89
C PRO A 397 27.58 -42.57 -8.33
N LYS A 398 26.73 -42.16 -7.38
CA LYS A 398 25.53 -41.39 -7.72
C LYS A 398 25.93 -40.07 -8.34
N THR A 399 25.26 -39.71 -9.41
CA THR A 399 25.42 -38.42 -10.09
C THR A 399 24.94 -37.27 -9.23
N LEU A 400 25.38 -36.07 -9.58
CA LEU A 400 24.92 -34.84 -8.94
C LEU A 400 23.39 -34.71 -9.02
N ASN A 401 22.75 -35.02 -10.14
CA ASN A 401 21.29 -34.93 -10.27
C ASN A 401 20.54 -35.95 -9.38
N GLU A 402 21.11 -37.13 -9.13
CA GLU A 402 20.54 -38.15 -8.22
C GLU A 402 20.65 -37.73 -6.75
N LEU A 403 21.71 -37.01 -6.38
CA LEU A 403 21.90 -36.52 -5.01
C LEU A 403 21.25 -35.15 -4.73
N LEU A 404 20.99 -34.34 -5.76
CA LEU A 404 20.37 -33.02 -5.61
C LEU A 404 19.07 -33.04 -4.78
N PRO A 405 18.15 -34.01 -4.89
CA PRO A 405 16.96 -34.10 -4.04
C PRO A 405 17.25 -34.09 -2.53
N LEU A 406 18.38 -34.66 -2.09
CA LEU A 406 18.78 -34.69 -0.68
C LEU A 406 19.05 -33.29 -0.13
N ARG A 407 19.54 -32.37 -0.97
CA ARG A 407 19.86 -30.97 -0.61
C ARG A 407 18.79 -29.97 -1.03
N ARG A 408 18.07 -30.27 -2.09
CA ARG A 408 17.11 -29.40 -2.78
C ARG A 408 15.82 -30.18 -2.97
N PRO A 409 14.91 -30.17 -1.97
CA PRO A 409 13.74 -31.05 -1.97
C PRO A 409 12.69 -30.68 -3.03
N THR A 410 12.66 -29.43 -3.51
CA THR A 410 11.67 -28.98 -4.49
C THR A 410 12.25 -28.89 -5.90
N PRO A 411 11.50 -29.26 -6.96
CA PRO A 411 11.95 -29.16 -8.36
C PRO A 411 12.43 -27.75 -8.73
N GLY A 412 11.71 -26.71 -8.29
CA GLY A 412 12.10 -25.32 -8.56
C GLY A 412 13.45 -24.93 -7.93
N SER A 413 13.77 -25.48 -6.74
CA SER A 413 15.08 -25.28 -6.12
C SER A 413 16.19 -26.01 -6.85
N ARG A 414 15.95 -27.25 -7.32
CA ARG A 414 16.88 -28.04 -8.15
C ARG A 414 17.18 -27.36 -9.48
N ASN A 415 16.14 -26.96 -10.22
CA ASN A 415 16.28 -26.24 -11.49
C ASN A 415 17.06 -24.92 -11.33
N THR A 416 16.89 -24.23 -10.19
CA THR A 416 17.66 -23.01 -9.94
C THR A 416 19.14 -23.31 -9.66
N THR A 417 19.45 -24.41 -8.95
CA THR A 417 20.83 -24.88 -8.79
C THR A 417 21.42 -25.26 -10.14
N ARG A 418 20.73 -26.07 -10.96
CA ARG A 418 21.17 -26.48 -12.31
C ARG A 418 21.46 -25.29 -13.22
N LEU A 419 20.55 -24.30 -13.27
CA LEU A 419 20.77 -23.06 -14.02
C LEU A 419 22.02 -22.29 -13.58
N THR A 420 22.30 -22.29 -12.27
CA THR A 420 23.51 -21.63 -11.76
C THR A 420 24.76 -22.40 -12.16
N LEU A 421 24.72 -23.74 -12.11
CA LEU A 421 25.85 -24.59 -12.50
C LEU A 421 26.10 -24.53 -14.02
N GLU A 422 25.06 -24.52 -14.84
CA GLU A 422 25.16 -24.28 -16.28
C GLU A 422 25.85 -22.94 -16.56
N GLN A 423 25.44 -21.85 -15.90
CA GLN A 423 26.10 -20.55 -16.03
C GLN A 423 27.56 -20.59 -15.60
N PHE A 424 27.87 -21.29 -14.52
CA PHE A 424 29.23 -21.48 -14.03
C PHE A 424 30.10 -22.22 -15.05
N PHE A 425 29.66 -23.37 -15.58
CA PHE A 425 30.43 -24.13 -16.55
C PHE A 425 30.56 -23.41 -17.90
N ASN A 426 29.53 -22.67 -18.35
CA ASN A 426 29.65 -21.79 -19.52
C ASN A 426 30.73 -20.71 -19.30
N PHE A 427 30.76 -20.12 -18.10
CA PHE A 427 31.81 -19.19 -17.73
C PHE A 427 33.18 -19.87 -17.73
N VAL A 428 33.32 -21.08 -17.18
CA VAL A 428 34.59 -21.80 -17.16
C VAL A 428 35.10 -22.09 -18.57
N VAL A 429 34.23 -22.60 -19.45
CA VAL A 429 34.58 -22.88 -20.85
C VAL A 429 35.05 -21.62 -21.58
N THR A 430 34.40 -20.48 -21.33
CA THR A 430 34.73 -19.21 -22.01
C THR A 430 35.96 -18.53 -21.40
N TYR A 431 36.02 -18.43 -20.07
CA TYR A 431 37.04 -17.64 -19.37
C TYR A 431 38.40 -18.34 -19.32
N PHE A 432 38.39 -19.68 -19.29
CA PHE A 432 39.60 -20.49 -19.28
C PHE A 432 39.86 -21.15 -20.63
N GLU A 433 39.32 -20.65 -21.74
CA GLU A 433 39.40 -21.29 -23.07
C GLU A 433 40.83 -21.64 -23.49
N ASP A 434 41.81 -20.79 -23.15
CA ASP A 434 43.23 -20.96 -23.46
C ASP A 434 44.02 -21.70 -22.35
N ASN A 435 43.37 -22.15 -21.27
CA ASN A 435 44.02 -22.80 -20.15
C ASN A 435 43.66 -24.28 -20.06
N GLU A 436 44.56 -25.11 -20.61
CA GLU A 436 44.43 -26.57 -20.64
C GLU A 436 44.33 -27.21 -19.25
N ALA A 437 44.66 -26.50 -18.17
CA ALA A 437 44.48 -27.02 -16.80
C ALA A 437 43.00 -27.10 -16.39
N PHE A 438 42.13 -26.30 -17.02
CA PHE A 438 40.70 -26.17 -16.65
C PHE A 438 39.76 -26.68 -17.73
N VAL A 439 40.10 -26.53 -19.00
CA VAL A 439 39.27 -26.92 -20.15
C VAL A 439 40.05 -27.79 -21.12
N SER A 440 39.34 -28.59 -21.91
CA SER A 440 39.90 -29.25 -23.09
C SER A 440 39.35 -28.60 -24.36
N ARG A 441 40.08 -28.67 -25.46
CA ARG A 441 39.62 -28.16 -26.76
C ARG A 441 38.31 -28.88 -27.14
N GLY A 442 37.24 -28.12 -27.34
CA GLY A 442 35.92 -28.67 -27.64
C GLY A 442 35.10 -29.15 -26.42
N MET A 443 35.54 -28.84 -25.20
CA MET A 443 34.77 -29.11 -23.97
C MET A 443 33.38 -28.50 -24.08
N GLN A 444 32.36 -29.32 -23.82
CA GLN A 444 30.97 -28.87 -23.72
C GLN A 444 30.56 -28.72 -22.26
N ASN A 445 29.54 -27.89 -22.01
CA ASN A 445 28.98 -27.74 -20.68
C ASN A 445 28.35 -29.07 -20.22
N PRO A 446 28.79 -29.64 -19.08
CA PRO A 446 28.25 -30.91 -18.60
C PRO A 446 26.83 -30.78 -18.04
N VAL A 447 26.40 -29.57 -17.66
CA VAL A 447 25.05 -29.26 -17.15
C VAL A 447 24.24 -28.55 -18.23
N ARG A 448 23.07 -29.09 -18.56
CA ARG A 448 22.24 -28.67 -19.69
C ARG A 448 20.80 -28.45 -19.24
N THR A 449 20.39 -27.20 -19.04
CA THR A 449 19.06 -26.91 -18.45
C THR A 449 17.89 -27.24 -19.37
N ASP A 450 18.12 -27.31 -20.68
CA ASP A 450 17.16 -27.81 -21.66
C ASP A 450 16.83 -29.30 -21.46
N PHE A 451 17.76 -30.07 -20.88
CA PHE A 451 17.63 -31.50 -20.64
C PHE A 451 17.37 -31.86 -19.17
N ASP A 452 18.06 -31.19 -18.25
CA ASP A 452 18.16 -31.54 -16.83
C ASP A 452 17.03 -30.93 -15.97
N ASN A 453 16.26 -30.00 -16.51
CA ASN A 453 15.19 -29.35 -15.76
C ASN A 453 14.00 -30.29 -15.56
N GLU A 454 13.55 -30.36 -14.32
CA GLU A 454 12.32 -31.05 -13.97
C GLU A 454 11.11 -30.14 -14.22
N VAL A 455 9.96 -30.75 -14.48
CA VAL A 455 8.69 -30.02 -14.55
C VAL A 455 8.37 -29.47 -13.16
N ALA A 456 8.67 -28.21 -12.93
CA ALA A 456 8.22 -27.50 -11.75
C ALA A 456 6.74 -27.13 -11.94
N GLY A 457 5.91 -27.40 -10.93
CA GLY A 457 4.52 -26.96 -10.93
C GLY A 457 4.44 -25.47 -11.26
N ARG A 458 3.42 -25.06 -12.04
CA ARG A 458 3.14 -23.64 -12.28
C ARG A 458 3.15 -22.94 -10.94
N ARG A 459 3.82 -21.77 -10.88
CA ARG A 459 3.92 -20.94 -9.68
C ARG A 459 2.50 -20.71 -9.15
N THR A 460 2.10 -21.49 -8.15
CA THR A 460 0.76 -21.40 -7.59
C THR A 460 0.61 -20.01 -6.98
N LYS A 461 -0.60 -19.44 -7.11
CA LYS A 461 -0.97 -18.19 -6.45
C LYS A 461 -0.51 -18.28 -4.99
N THR A 462 0.09 -17.21 -4.48
CA THR A 462 0.70 -17.20 -3.14
C THR A 462 -0.25 -17.81 -2.11
N ASN A 463 0.24 -18.71 -1.27
CA ASN A 463 -0.48 -19.30 -0.13
C ASN A 463 -0.64 -18.29 1.04
N LYS A 464 -0.50 -16.99 0.77
CA LYS A 464 -0.79 -15.95 1.75
C LYS A 464 -2.30 -15.89 1.84
N VAL A 465 -2.82 -16.21 3.01
CA VAL A 465 -4.22 -15.97 3.34
C VAL A 465 -4.37 -14.45 3.40
N PRO A 466 -5.22 -13.84 2.54
CA PRO A 466 -5.53 -12.41 2.67
C PRO A 466 -6.05 -12.15 4.08
N PHE A 467 -5.72 -11.01 4.67
CA PHE A 467 -6.46 -10.56 5.84
C PHE A 467 -7.94 -10.53 5.47
N ALA A 468 -8.78 -11.04 6.35
CA ALA A 468 -10.21 -10.90 6.16
C ALA A 468 -10.53 -9.38 6.16
N GLU A 469 -11.46 -8.99 5.29
CA GLU A 469 -11.73 -7.58 4.94
C GLU A 469 -12.01 -6.71 6.17
N ASP A 470 -12.49 -7.38 7.18
CA ASP A 470 -12.95 -6.88 8.41
C ASP A 470 -11.81 -6.49 9.37
N VAL A 471 -10.70 -7.22 9.34
CA VAL A 471 -9.54 -6.92 10.18
C VAL A 471 -8.90 -5.58 9.77
N PHE A 472 -9.07 -5.15 8.51
CA PHE A 472 -8.42 -3.96 7.98
C PHE A 472 -8.68 -2.69 8.80
N PRO A 473 -9.92 -2.28 9.11
CA PRO A 473 -10.14 -1.02 9.79
C PRO A 473 -9.67 -1.09 11.25
N PHE A 474 -9.69 -2.27 11.88
CA PHE A 474 -9.04 -2.45 13.18
C PHE A 474 -7.54 -2.21 13.05
N LEU A 475 -6.88 -2.81 12.06
CA LEU A 475 -5.45 -2.60 11.77
C LEU A 475 -5.13 -1.13 11.48
N VAL A 476 -6.05 -0.40 10.84
CA VAL A 476 -5.90 1.04 10.61
C VAL A 476 -5.91 1.79 11.94
N HIS A 477 -6.94 1.62 12.76
CA HIS A 477 -7.03 2.31 14.05
C HIS A 477 -5.90 1.91 15.00
N TYR A 478 -5.55 0.63 15.02
CA TYR A 478 -4.38 0.12 15.72
C TYR A 478 -3.10 0.78 15.20
N GLY A 479 -2.87 0.80 13.89
CA GLY A 479 -1.70 1.44 13.29
C GLY A 479 -1.56 2.93 13.62
N GLN A 480 -2.69 3.65 13.72
CA GLN A 480 -2.71 5.04 14.18
C GLN A 480 -2.36 5.18 15.66
N ALA A 481 -2.86 4.28 16.51
CA ALA A 481 -2.50 4.26 17.93
C ALA A 481 -1.02 3.90 18.14
N VAL A 482 -0.49 2.97 17.33
CA VAL A 482 0.95 2.66 17.29
C VAL A 482 1.76 3.87 16.84
N GLU A 483 1.33 4.59 15.81
CA GLU A 483 2.00 5.81 15.35
C GLU A 483 2.00 6.89 16.43
N ALA A 484 0.87 7.10 17.12
CA ALA A 484 0.75 8.05 18.23
C ALA A 484 1.70 7.71 19.39
N PHE A 485 1.84 6.42 19.73
CA PHE A 485 2.86 5.99 20.69
C PHE A 485 4.27 6.30 20.20
N GLY A 486 4.55 6.05 18.93
CA GLY A 486 5.83 6.39 18.31
C GLY A 486 6.15 7.89 18.39
N GLU A 487 5.15 8.76 18.17
CA GLU A 487 5.29 10.21 18.29
C GLU A 487 5.60 10.61 19.74
N PHE A 488 4.92 9.99 20.71
CA PHE A 488 5.26 10.15 22.13
C PHE A 488 6.70 9.72 22.43
N LEU A 489 7.16 8.56 21.91
CA LEU A 489 8.55 8.13 22.08
C LEU A 489 9.54 9.11 21.42
N GLN A 490 9.21 9.70 20.27
CA GLN A 490 10.01 10.75 19.66
C GLN A 490 10.10 12.00 20.55
N GLN A 491 9.01 12.37 21.22
CA GLN A 491 8.99 13.46 22.21
C GLN A 491 9.92 13.17 23.37
N GLU A 492 9.76 12.01 24.00
CA GLU A 492 10.57 11.60 25.16
C GLU A 492 12.05 11.45 24.80
N ALA A 493 12.34 10.92 23.62
CA ALA A 493 13.71 10.84 23.10
C ALA A 493 14.32 12.24 22.92
N TYR A 494 13.58 13.18 22.35
CA TYR A 494 14.09 14.52 22.09
C TYR A 494 14.26 15.35 23.37
N ILE A 495 13.27 15.33 24.27
CA ILE A 495 13.24 16.17 25.47
C ILE A 495 14.09 15.57 26.59
N ARG A 496 13.96 14.27 26.83
CA ARG A 496 14.55 13.58 28.00
C ARG A 496 15.72 12.66 27.65
N ASN A 497 15.99 12.45 26.36
CA ASN A 497 17.02 11.53 25.89
C ASN A 497 16.83 10.11 26.48
N CYS A 498 15.58 9.65 26.56
CA CYS A 498 15.21 8.40 27.25
C CYS A 498 15.86 7.14 26.64
N PHE A 499 16.31 7.19 25.39
CA PHE A 499 17.03 6.10 24.72
C PHE A 499 18.56 6.19 24.82
N ARG A 500 19.12 7.08 25.64
CA ARG A 500 20.57 7.21 25.84
C ARG A 500 21.22 5.86 26.16
N GLU A 501 20.64 5.14 27.12
CA GLU A 501 21.12 3.83 27.60
C GLU A 501 20.41 2.65 26.90
N LEU A 502 19.49 2.92 25.96
CA LEU A 502 18.72 1.92 25.20
C LEU A 502 18.86 2.15 23.69
N PRO A 503 20.08 2.04 23.11
CA PRO A 503 20.34 2.39 21.71
C PRO A 503 19.59 1.51 20.69
N ASN A 504 19.07 0.35 21.11
CA ASN A 504 18.29 -0.57 20.28
C ASN A 504 16.81 -0.65 20.70
N GLY A 505 16.37 0.24 21.61
CA GLY A 505 15.06 0.13 22.25
C GLY A 505 15.00 -1.00 23.29
N PRO A 506 13.85 -1.17 23.96
CA PRO A 506 13.64 -2.24 24.93
C PRO A 506 13.57 -3.61 24.24
N SER A 507 14.28 -4.61 24.75
CA SER A 507 14.31 -5.97 24.18
C SER A 507 12.95 -6.66 24.19
N ASP A 508 12.15 -6.37 25.21
CA ASP A 508 10.88 -7.06 25.49
C ASP A 508 9.68 -6.27 24.93
N GLY A 509 9.94 -5.24 24.14
CA GLY A 509 8.93 -4.29 23.66
C GLY A 509 8.60 -3.20 24.67
N TYR A 510 7.53 -2.47 24.40
CA TYR A 510 7.10 -1.29 25.11
C TYR A 510 5.81 -1.59 25.86
N LYS A 511 5.87 -1.63 27.19
CA LYS A 511 4.67 -1.54 28.03
C LYS A 511 4.28 -0.08 28.14
N THR A 512 3.23 0.32 27.44
CA THR A 512 2.96 1.72 27.15
C THR A 512 2.65 2.55 28.42
N SER A 513 2.04 1.92 29.42
CA SER A 513 1.78 2.52 30.74
C SER A 513 3.05 2.84 31.52
N GLU A 514 4.05 1.94 31.52
CA GLU A 514 5.35 2.17 32.17
C GLU A 514 6.13 3.30 31.49
N TRP A 515 5.92 3.49 30.19
CA TRP A 515 6.48 4.61 29.44
C TRP A 515 5.71 5.93 29.66
N GLY A 516 4.55 5.91 30.34
CA GLY A 516 3.79 7.10 30.70
C GLY A 516 2.76 7.56 29.66
N TYR A 517 2.50 6.76 28.62
CA TYR A 517 1.48 7.08 27.61
C TYR A 517 0.85 5.80 27.07
N VAL A 518 -0.43 5.56 27.40
CA VAL A 518 -1.20 4.42 26.88
C VAL A 518 -2.01 4.89 25.66
N PRO A 519 -1.68 4.46 24.44
CA PRO A 519 -2.46 4.79 23.25
C PRO A 519 -3.83 4.11 23.32
N LEU A 520 -4.85 4.86 22.97
CA LEU A 520 -6.23 4.38 22.96
C LEU A 520 -6.81 4.52 21.56
N PHE A 521 -7.68 3.59 21.16
CA PHE A 521 -8.50 3.76 19.96
C PHE A 521 -9.89 3.17 20.13
N TRP A 522 -10.86 3.82 19.49
CA TRP A 522 -12.24 3.36 19.45
C TRP A 522 -12.46 2.48 18.23
N TYR A 523 -13.16 1.37 18.43
CA TYR A 523 -13.54 0.47 17.35
C TYR A 523 -14.84 -0.26 17.69
N ARG A 524 -15.85 -0.10 16.82
CA ARG A 524 -17.20 -0.69 16.98
C ARG A 524 -17.81 -0.44 18.37
N GLY A 525 -17.72 0.81 18.86
CA GLY A 525 -18.28 1.21 20.15
C GLY A 525 -17.49 0.74 21.38
N ARG A 526 -16.38 0.01 21.20
CA ARG A 526 -15.48 -0.40 22.28
C ARG A 526 -14.19 0.40 22.23
N LEU A 527 -13.73 0.83 23.41
CA LEU A 527 -12.42 1.43 23.60
C LEU A 527 -11.38 0.32 23.78
N TYR A 528 -10.28 0.40 23.02
CA TYR A 528 -9.15 -0.51 23.10
C TYR A 528 -7.91 0.25 23.57
N ASN A 529 -7.19 -0.36 24.51
CA ASN A 529 -5.94 0.17 25.04
C ASN A 529 -4.78 -0.63 24.43
N LEU A 530 -3.74 0.06 23.97
CA LEU A 530 -2.50 -0.58 23.55
C LEU A 530 -1.59 -0.69 24.76
N ASP A 531 -1.77 -1.70 25.60
CA ASP A 531 -0.96 -1.83 26.83
C ASP A 531 0.48 -2.29 26.55
N TRP A 532 0.68 -3.01 25.43
CA TRP A 532 2.00 -3.50 25.01
C TRP A 532 2.20 -3.42 23.49
N LEU A 533 3.41 -3.03 23.09
CA LEU A 533 3.86 -3.04 21.69
C LEU A 533 5.20 -3.76 21.54
N PRO A 534 5.38 -4.61 20.50
CA PRO A 534 6.69 -5.19 20.24
C PRO A 534 7.71 -4.10 19.89
N ASN A 535 9.01 -4.41 19.97
CA ASN A 535 10.07 -3.49 19.55
C ASN A 535 10.10 -3.33 18.02
N ILE A 536 9.20 -2.48 17.52
CA ILE A 536 8.96 -2.22 16.09
C ILE A 536 9.56 -0.90 15.62
N PHE A 537 9.95 -0.02 16.55
CA PHE A 537 10.56 1.26 16.24
C PHE A 537 12.06 1.07 16.10
N LEU A 538 12.60 1.36 14.92
CA LEU A 538 14.04 1.31 14.71
C LEU A 538 14.68 2.49 15.47
N ILE A 539 15.37 2.19 16.58
CA ILE A 539 16.17 3.19 17.29
C ILE A 539 17.53 3.31 16.60
N SER A 540 17.95 4.54 16.34
CA SER A 540 19.28 4.79 15.77
C SER A 540 19.82 6.16 16.15
N LYS A 541 21.14 6.28 16.25
CA LYS A 541 21.80 7.55 16.52
C LYS A 541 21.57 8.52 15.35
N ARG A 542 20.99 9.69 15.64
CA ARG A 542 20.66 10.73 14.66
C ARG A 542 21.06 12.10 15.13
N THR A 543 21.53 12.93 14.19
CA THR A 543 21.71 14.37 14.41
C THR A 543 20.48 15.11 13.92
N LEU A 544 19.74 15.72 14.84
CA LEU A 544 18.53 16.47 14.56
C LEU A 544 18.79 17.95 14.72
N GLN A 545 18.24 18.76 13.81
CA GLN A 545 18.26 20.21 13.97
C GLN A 545 17.19 20.64 14.98
N SER A 546 17.59 21.42 15.98
CA SER A 546 16.69 22.22 16.83
C SER A 546 16.30 23.46 16.05
N ASN A 547 14.99 23.73 15.98
CA ASN A 547 14.40 24.84 15.24
C ASN A 547 14.83 24.96 13.76
N PRO A 548 14.67 23.91 12.93
CA PRO A 548 14.96 24.00 11.51
C PRO A 548 14.02 24.96 10.76
N LYS A 549 14.48 25.47 9.61
CA LYS A 549 13.74 26.43 8.78
C LYS A 549 12.55 25.77 8.08
N GLY A 550 11.48 26.54 7.88
CA GLY A 550 10.28 26.08 7.18
C GLY A 550 9.50 25.03 7.98
N GLN A 551 8.95 24.04 7.27
CA GLN A 551 8.08 23.00 7.83
C GLN A 551 8.82 21.75 8.30
N SER A 552 10.13 21.67 8.08
CA SER A 552 10.95 20.57 8.61
C SER A 552 10.87 20.53 10.14
N GLY A 553 10.87 19.33 10.73
CA GLY A 553 10.85 19.19 12.18
C GLY A 553 10.30 17.87 12.70
N LEU A 554 10.21 17.79 14.02
CA LEU A 554 9.59 16.69 14.76
C LEU A 554 8.17 17.09 15.15
N TYR A 555 7.20 16.26 14.79
CA TYR A 555 5.79 16.54 15.01
C TYR A 555 5.16 15.48 15.90
N VAL A 556 4.47 15.94 16.94
CA VAL A 556 3.75 15.11 17.90
C VAL A 556 2.35 15.68 18.04
N HIS A 557 1.33 14.87 17.79
CA HIS A 557 -0.05 15.34 17.69
C HIS A 557 -0.21 16.54 16.72
N GLY A 558 0.59 16.55 15.64
CA GLY A 558 0.59 17.60 14.62
C GLY A 558 1.24 18.91 15.04
N GLN A 559 1.73 19.00 16.28
CA GLN A 559 2.47 20.16 16.78
C GLN A 559 3.97 19.92 16.70
N ARG A 560 4.71 20.93 16.27
CA ARG A 560 6.16 20.84 16.15
C ARG A 560 6.83 21.01 17.51
N ILE A 561 7.59 20.00 17.95
CA ILE A 561 8.19 19.98 19.30
C ILE A 561 9.66 20.42 19.35
N ASN A 562 10.39 20.37 18.23
CA ASN A 562 11.78 20.80 18.16
C ASN A 562 11.90 22.30 17.88
N SER A 563 11.34 23.11 18.78
CA SER A 563 11.43 24.57 18.80
C SER A 563 12.54 25.03 19.78
N GLY A 564 12.99 26.29 19.63
CA GLY A 564 14.02 26.89 20.51
C GLY A 564 15.27 27.40 19.77
N PRO A 565 16.41 27.55 20.48
CA PRO A 565 17.67 27.99 19.87
C PRO A 565 18.12 27.02 18.77
N SER A 566 18.59 27.56 17.64
CA SER A 566 19.13 26.77 16.55
C SER A 566 20.41 26.06 16.97
N ARG A 567 20.33 24.74 17.19
CA ARG A 567 21.46 23.88 17.55
C ARG A 567 21.25 22.47 17.00
N ASN A 568 22.33 21.73 16.77
CA ASN A 568 22.23 20.32 16.40
C ASN A 568 22.28 19.45 17.65
N VAL A 569 21.36 18.50 17.79
CA VAL A 569 21.29 17.57 18.91
C VAL A 569 21.47 16.15 18.37
N THR A 570 22.46 15.44 18.90
CA THR A 570 22.71 14.03 18.52
C THR A 570 22.19 13.11 19.63
N LEU A 571 21.27 12.21 19.29
CA LEU A 571 20.68 11.29 20.25
C LEU A 571 20.23 9.97 19.61
N ASN A 572 19.97 8.95 20.42
CA ASN A 572 19.36 7.70 19.96
C ASN A 572 17.86 7.95 19.76
N PHE A 573 17.39 7.84 18.52
CA PHE A 573 16.06 8.32 18.14
C PHE A 573 15.19 7.24 17.50
N PRO A 574 13.91 7.11 17.90
CA PRO A 574 12.97 6.18 17.28
C PRO A 574 12.49 6.65 15.90
N HIS A 575 12.59 5.76 14.92
CA HIS A 575 12.04 5.95 13.58
C HIS A 575 10.64 5.35 13.44
N LEU A 576 9.71 6.16 12.95
CA LEU A 576 8.33 5.74 12.66
C LEU A 576 8.15 5.27 11.21
N THR A 577 9.20 5.32 10.37
CA THR A 577 9.14 5.04 8.94
C THR A 577 8.45 3.71 8.60
N VAL A 578 8.74 2.63 9.34
CA VAL A 578 8.14 1.31 9.10
C VAL A 578 6.65 1.32 9.45
N VAL A 579 6.28 1.91 10.59
CA VAL A 579 4.87 2.03 11.01
C VAL A 579 4.09 2.84 9.98
N ARG A 580 4.61 4.00 9.57
CA ARG A 580 3.98 4.88 8.58
C ARG A 580 3.86 4.23 7.21
N LEU A 581 4.86 3.45 6.79
CA LEU A 581 4.80 2.63 5.58
C LEU A 581 3.66 1.61 5.66
N LEU A 582 3.57 0.87 6.77
CA LEU A 582 2.53 -0.16 6.97
C LEU A 582 1.13 0.46 7.03
N VAL A 583 0.95 1.54 7.78
CA VAL A 583 -0.30 2.31 7.84
C VAL A 583 -0.71 2.76 6.43
N SER A 584 0.23 3.34 5.67
CA SER A 584 -0.02 3.76 4.29
C SER A 584 -0.43 2.59 3.40
N MET A 585 0.24 1.44 3.50
CA MET A 585 -0.12 0.23 2.73
C MET A 585 -1.54 -0.25 3.05
N VAL A 586 -1.87 -0.34 4.33
CA VAL A 586 -3.17 -0.85 4.80
C VAL A 586 -4.30 0.10 4.38
N GLU A 587 -4.12 1.40 4.51
CA GLU A 587 -5.17 2.39 4.20
C GLU A 587 -5.33 2.70 2.71
N THR A 588 -4.30 2.48 1.89
CA THR A 588 -4.34 2.80 0.45
C THR A 588 -4.47 1.57 -0.45
N GLY A 589 -4.29 0.36 0.08
CA GLY A 589 -4.21 -0.88 -0.69
C GLY A 589 -2.97 -0.97 -1.60
N LEU A 590 -2.06 0.00 -1.52
CA LEU A 590 -0.85 0.01 -2.35
C LEU A 590 0.12 -1.10 -1.91
N ARG A 591 0.83 -1.67 -2.89
CA ARG A 591 1.96 -2.56 -2.60
C ARG A 591 3.01 -1.77 -1.83
N GLY A 592 3.63 -2.38 -0.83
CA GLY A 592 4.69 -1.73 -0.04
C GLY A 592 5.86 -1.21 -0.87
N GLN A 593 6.13 -1.86 -2.01
CA GLN A 593 7.10 -1.33 -2.98
C GLN A 593 6.63 -0.02 -3.62
N SER A 594 5.35 0.14 -3.95
CA SER A 594 4.86 1.41 -4.50
C SER A 594 4.97 2.54 -3.47
N VAL A 595 4.60 2.27 -2.20
CA VAL A 595 4.69 3.26 -1.12
C VAL A 595 6.15 3.64 -0.80
N GLN A 596 7.07 2.66 -0.75
CA GLN A 596 8.50 2.89 -0.52
C GLN A 596 9.15 3.78 -1.59
N TRP A 597 8.58 3.82 -2.80
CA TRP A 597 9.12 4.54 -3.95
C TRP A 597 8.42 5.86 -4.22
N LEU A 598 7.44 6.24 -3.39
CA LEU A 598 6.86 7.57 -3.43
C LEU A 598 7.97 8.62 -3.30
N ASP A 599 7.95 9.58 -4.22
CA ASP A 599 8.86 10.70 -4.16
C ASP A 599 8.37 11.74 -3.16
N ARG A 600 9.22 12.07 -2.21
CA ARG A 600 8.91 13.00 -1.12
C ARG A 600 8.53 14.40 -1.60
N ARG A 601 8.96 14.79 -2.82
CA ARG A 601 8.72 16.13 -3.37
C ARG A 601 7.37 16.24 -4.08
N SER A 602 6.90 15.16 -4.70
CA SER A 602 5.74 15.18 -5.59
C SER A 602 4.53 14.42 -5.08
N PHE A 603 4.66 13.51 -4.09
CA PHE A 603 3.52 12.66 -3.67
C PHE A 603 2.27 13.46 -3.24
N ASP A 604 2.47 14.65 -2.68
CA ASP A 604 1.39 15.52 -2.15
C ASP A 604 0.97 16.63 -3.13
N GLN A 605 1.51 16.68 -4.35
CA GLN A 605 1.33 17.81 -5.27
C GLN A 605 -0.12 18.01 -5.75
N LEU A 606 -0.95 16.98 -5.62
CA LEU A 606 -2.36 17.00 -6.04
C LEU A 606 -3.31 17.41 -4.92
N ALA A 607 -2.80 17.64 -3.71
CA ALA A 607 -3.59 18.04 -2.56
C ALA A 607 -3.30 19.50 -2.17
N PRO A 608 -4.28 20.24 -1.61
CA PRO A 608 -4.07 21.62 -1.17
C PRO A 608 -2.95 21.72 -0.12
N PRO A 609 -2.08 22.73 -0.15
CA PRO A 609 -1.02 22.90 0.84
C PRO A 609 -1.55 22.85 2.27
N VAL A 610 -0.82 22.17 3.16
CA VAL A 610 -1.20 22.06 4.58
C VAL A 610 -0.60 23.22 5.35
N SER A 611 -1.44 24.03 6.01
CA SER A 611 -1.03 25.13 6.89
C SER A 611 -0.38 24.62 8.18
N SER A 612 -0.97 23.61 8.81
CA SER A 612 -0.44 22.94 9.99
C SER A 612 -0.70 21.44 9.93
N LEU A 613 0.25 20.61 10.39
CA LEU A 613 0.00 19.16 10.54
C LEU A 613 -1.08 18.87 11.59
N ALA A 614 -1.30 19.77 12.55
CA ALA A 614 -2.43 19.69 13.47
C ALA A 614 -3.77 19.87 12.74
N ASP A 615 -3.79 20.54 11.58
CA ASP A 615 -4.98 20.60 10.71
C ASP A 615 -5.27 19.26 10.03
N LEU A 616 -4.39 18.28 10.20
CA LEU A 616 -4.65 16.89 9.87
C LEU A 616 -4.83 16.04 11.14
N HIS A 617 -5.01 16.62 12.34
CA HIS A 617 -5.44 15.91 13.54
C HIS A 617 -6.92 16.19 13.80
N GLY A 618 -7.74 15.14 13.74
CA GLY A 618 -9.18 15.31 13.62
C GLY A 618 -9.55 15.72 12.20
N ASN A 619 -10.82 16.03 11.98
CA ASN A 619 -11.34 16.34 10.65
C ASN A 619 -11.61 17.85 10.49
N PRO A 620 -10.61 18.75 10.60
CA PRO A 620 -10.87 20.18 10.69
C PRO A 620 -11.32 20.78 9.35
N GLN A 621 -11.30 20.03 8.24
CA GLN A 621 -11.75 20.48 6.92
C GLN A 621 -12.78 19.56 6.20
N GLY A 622 -13.21 18.45 6.80
CA GLY A 622 -14.12 17.50 6.13
C GLY A 622 -13.54 16.60 5.06
N GLN A 623 -12.29 16.83 4.65
CA GLN A 623 -11.66 16.05 3.60
C GLN A 623 -11.12 14.75 4.20
N ASN A 624 -11.93 13.69 4.11
CA ASN A 624 -11.50 12.38 4.58
C ASN A 624 -10.41 11.76 3.70
N TYR A 625 -10.31 12.19 2.44
CA TYR A 625 -9.42 11.62 1.42
C TYR A 625 -8.74 12.70 0.57
N HIS A 626 -7.53 12.40 0.12
CA HIS A 626 -6.72 13.23 -0.77
C HIS A 626 -6.12 12.38 -1.89
N ALA A 627 -5.87 13.00 -3.03
CA ALA A 627 -5.18 12.35 -4.14
C ALA A 627 -3.66 12.34 -3.88
N LEU A 628 -3.09 11.15 -3.74
CA LEU A 628 -1.65 10.92 -3.78
C LEU A 628 -1.19 10.80 -5.24
N TYR A 629 -0.10 11.48 -5.57
CA TYR A 629 0.60 11.29 -6.82
C TYR A 629 1.60 10.13 -6.71
N ILE A 630 1.43 9.11 -7.55
CA ILE A 630 2.28 7.93 -7.59
C ILE A 630 3.11 8.01 -8.86
N ASN A 631 4.35 8.42 -8.68
CA ASN A 631 5.33 8.64 -9.74
C ASN A 631 5.94 7.34 -10.31
N THR A 632 5.86 6.22 -9.59
CA THR A 632 6.42 4.95 -10.04
C THR A 632 5.58 3.75 -9.59
N ASP A 633 5.23 2.88 -10.55
CA ASP A 633 5.00 1.47 -10.31
C ASP A 633 5.89 0.67 -11.27
N LYS A 634 6.31 -0.54 -10.87
CA LYS A 634 7.14 -1.43 -11.69
C LYS A 634 6.54 -1.74 -13.06
N THR A 635 5.24 -1.47 -13.25
CA THR A 635 4.47 -1.87 -14.43
C THR A 635 3.62 -0.75 -15.04
N HIS A 636 3.53 0.44 -14.43
CA HIS A 636 2.61 1.50 -14.88
C HIS A 636 3.26 2.89 -14.99
N ASP A 637 2.63 3.74 -15.79
CA ASP A 637 2.89 5.17 -15.83
C ASP A 637 2.46 5.85 -14.54
N GLU A 638 2.83 7.13 -14.39
CA GLU A 638 2.42 7.94 -13.24
C GLU A 638 0.90 8.00 -13.11
N TRP A 639 0.39 7.82 -11.89
CA TRP A 639 -1.05 7.70 -11.64
C TRP A 639 -1.44 8.29 -10.28
N ARG A 640 -2.75 8.32 -10.00
CA ARG A 640 -3.33 8.97 -8.82
C ARG A 640 -4.06 7.95 -7.97
N ASN A 641 -3.82 7.95 -6.67
CA ASN A 641 -4.56 7.11 -5.72
C ASN A 641 -5.24 7.95 -4.65
N LEU A 642 -6.45 7.58 -4.24
CA LEU A 642 -7.09 8.20 -3.08
C LEU A 642 -6.50 7.60 -1.80
N ALA A 643 -6.13 8.46 -0.86
CA ALA A 643 -5.64 8.07 0.45
C ALA A 643 -6.31 8.91 1.53
N SER A 644 -6.47 8.34 2.73
CA SER A 644 -7.09 9.06 3.82
C SER A 644 -6.23 10.25 4.27
N TRP A 645 -6.84 11.22 4.95
CA TRP A 645 -6.11 12.30 5.64
C TRP A 645 -5.04 11.77 6.60
N ARG A 646 -5.27 10.60 7.20
CA ARG A 646 -4.33 9.95 8.12
C ARG A 646 -3.07 9.51 7.39
N VAL A 647 -3.21 8.85 6.23
CA VAL A 647 -2.06 8.49 5.39
C VAL A 647 -1.30 9.73 4.96
N ARG A 648 -2.01 10.75 4.48
CA ARG A 648 -1.40 12.02 4.09
C ARG A 648 -0.60 12.65 5.24
N ARG A 649 -1.18 12.70 6.44
CA ARG A 649 -0.55 13.18 7.67
C ARG A 649 0.73 12.41 7.97
N SER A 650 0.66 11.08 8.02
CA SER A 650 1.81 10.21 8.30
C SER A 650 2.92 10.43 7.28
N LEU A 651 2.60 10.55 5.98
CA LEU A 651 3.57 10.80 4.92
C LEU A 651 4.21 12.19 5.00
N ILE A 652 3.43 13.24 5.29
CA ILE A 652 3.95 14.61 5.46
C ILE A 652 4.82 14.69 6.73
N ALA A 653 4.39 14.10 7.84
CA ALA A 653 5.18 14.04 9.07
C ALA A 653 6.50 13.28 8.86
N GLU A 654 6.50 12.22 8.05
CA GLU A 654 7.71 11.51 7.65
C GLU A 654 8.64 12.37 6.78
N ARG A 655 8.08 13.10 5.81
CA ARG A 655 8.84 14.05 4.99
C ARG A 655 9.51 15.12 5.85
N TYR A 656 8.77 15.77 6.75
CA TYR A 656 9.30 16.83 7.60
C TYR A 656 10.34 16.32 8.59
N PHE A 657 10.15 15.10 9.12
CA PHE A 657 11.16 14.43 9.93
C PHE A 657 12.45 14.22 9.12
N GLN A 658 12.36 13.64 7.91
CA GLN A 658 13.53 13.41 7.06
C GLN A 658 14.26 14.70 6.66
N GLU A 659 13.53 15.80 6.45
CA GLU A 659 14.12 17.12 6.18
C GLU A 659 14.79 17.73 7.43
N SER A 660 14.44 17.29 8.64
CA SER A 660 15.03 17.77 9.91
C SER A 660 16.31 17.04 10.33
N VAL A 661 16.60 15.89 9.72
CA VAL A 661 17.81 15.11 10.02
C VAL A 661 19.00 15.73 9.29
N VAL A 662 20.02 16.13 10.05
CA VAL A 662 21.23 16.82 9.56
C VAL A 662 22.25 15.83 8.99
N ASP A 663 22.18 14.57 9.43
CA ASP A 663 23.08 13.53 8.95
C ASP A 663 23.11 13.53 7.42
N ARG A 664 24.31 13.63 6.83
CA ARG A 664 24.50 13.68 5.37
C ARG A 664 24.04 12.34 4.77
N PHE A 665 22.75 12.23 4.46
CA PHE A 665 22.30 11.27 3.48
C PHE A 665 22.78 11.78 2.13
N THR A 666 23.67 11.04 1.47
CA THR A 666 23.92 11.24 0.05
C THR A 666 22.56 11.22 -0.63
N THR A 667 22.15 12.36 -1.20
CA THR A 667 20.99 12.49 -2.08
C THR A 667 21.30 11.71 -3.36
N SER A 668 21.35 10.38 -3.28
CA SER A 668 21.48 9.54 -4.45
C SER A 668 20.16 9.63 -5.21
N THR A 669 20.09 10.53 -6.18
CA THR A 669 19.04 10.54 -7.19
C THR A 669 19.19 9.26 -7.99
N ASN A 670 18.39 8.24 -7.65
CA ASN A 670 18.35 7.02 -8.45
C ASN A 670 17.63 7.34 -9.76
N ARG A 671 18.39 7.50 -10.84
CA ARG A 671 17.84 7.57 -12.20
C ARG A 671 17.34 6.18 -12.59
N SER A 672 16.06 6.06 -12.95
CA SER A 672 15.61 4.86 -13.68
C SER A 672 16.26 4.85 -15.06
N SER A 673 16.86 3.73 -15.48
CA SER A 673 17.62 3.67 -16.73
C SER A 673 16.77 3.70 -18.00
N SER A 674 15.45 3.91 -17.89
CA SER A 674 14.51 3.86 -19.02
C SER A 674 13.62 5.10 -19.18
N ARG A 675 13.72 6.11 -18.30
CA ARG A 675 12.92 7.34 -18.40
C ARG A 675 13.81 8.56 -18.12
N SER A 676 14.00 9.39 -19.14
CA SER A 676 14.87 10.58 -19.12
C SER A 676 14.47 11.64 -18.08
N ASN A 677 13.23 11.60 -17.57
CA ASN A 677 12.69 12.63 -16.67
C ASN A 677 12.42 12.15 -15.23
N SER A 678 12.82 10.94 -14.83
CA SER A 678 12.48 10.39 -13.52
C SER A 678 13.67 10.43 -12.55
N SER A 679 13.91 11.57 -11.88
CA SER A 679 14.85 11.69 -10.75
C SER A 679 14.07 11.90 -9.46
N TRP A 680 14.31 11.09 -8.43
CA TRP A 680 13.44 11.11 -7.24
C TRP A 680 14.20 10.99 -5.93
N SER A 681 13.62 11.56 -4.87
CA SER A 681 14.12 11.47 -3.49
C SER A 681 13.12 10.65 -2.66
N ARG A 682 13.56 9.56 -2.01
CA ARG A 682 12.63 8.67 -1.30
C ARG A 682 11.89 9.39 -0.17
N ALA A 683 10.59 9.13 -0.04
CA ALA A 683 9.75 9.53 1.09
C ALA A 683 9.91 8.63 2.33
N THR A 684 10.66 7.54 2.24
CA THR A 684 11.01 6.65 3.36
C THR A 684 12.53 6.50 3.48
N ALA A 685 13.06 6.58 4.70
CA ALA A 685 14.50 6.44 5.00
C ALA A 685 15.15 5.22 4.31
N PRO A 686 16.45 5.28 3.94
CA PRO A 686 17.10 4.18 3.24
C PRO A 686 17.27 2.96 4.16
N ARG A 687 16.93 1.78 3.63
CA ARG A 687 17.07 0.43 4.20
C ARG A 687 16.92 0.39 5.73
N ALA A 688 15.69 0.09 6.19
CA ALA A 688 15.54 -0.74 7.38
C ALA A 688 16.55 -1.89 7.27
N SER A 689 17.31 -2.11 8.34
CA SER A 689 18.38 -3.11 8.41
C SER A 689 17.93 -4.41 7.74
N SER A 690 18.90 -5.09 7.14
CA SER A 690 18.78 -6.31 6.33
C SER A 690 17.97 -7.45 6.96
N SER A 691 17.58 -7.38 8.23
CA SER A 691 16.77 -8.39 8.91
C SER A 691 15.26 -8.30 8.61
N CYS A 692 14.70 -7.10 8.37
CA CYS A 692 13.23 -6.96 8.23
C CYS A 692 12.74 -6.99 6.77
N SER A 693 13.63 -6.73 5.80
CA SER A 693 13.30 -6.80 4.36
C SER A 693 13.51 -8.18 3.72
N GLU A 694 14.28 -9.08 4.35
CA GLU A 694 14.54 -10.42 3.83
C GLU A 694 13.31 -11.35 3.88
N SER A 695 12.29 -11.05 4.69
CA SER A 695 11.05 -11.86 4.78
C SER A 695 9.97 -11.47 3.76
N LEU A 696 10.03 -10.28 3.15
CA LEU A 696 8.89 -9.73 2.37
C LEU A 696 9.14 -9.41 0.89
N THR A 697 10.36 -9.47 0.36
CA THR A 697 10.60 -9.18 -1.08
C THR A 697 11.42 -10.24 -1.81
N ARG A 698 10.71 -11.15 -2.49
CA ARG A 698 11.28 -12.11 -3.45
C ARG A 698 10.71 -11.85 -4.86
N THR A 699 11.24 -10.87 -5.59
CA THR A 699 10.98 -10.77 -7.05
C THR A 699 12.10 -10.10 -7.83
N ARG A 700 12.59 -10.85 -8.83
CA ARG A 700 13.63 -10.56 -9.82
C ARG A 700 13.24 -9.41 -10.77
N THR A 701 14.22 -8.59 -11.15
CA THR A 701 14.22 -7.79 -12.37
C THR A 701 15.11 -8.50 -13.41
N ARG A 702 14.56 -8.86 -14.57
CA ARG A 702 15.32 -9.28 -15.76
C ARG A 702 15.47 -8.05 -16.66
N ARG A 703 16.71 -7.70 -17.04
CA ARG A 703 16.98 -6.75 -18.13
C ARG A 703 16.89 -7.51 -19.46
N TRP A 704 16.12 -6.97 -20.40
CA TRP A 704 16.13 -7.37 -21.81
C TRP A 704 17.29 -6.66 -22.51
N SER A 705 18.12 -7.39 -23.24
CA SER A 705 19.13 -6.84 -24.15
C SER A 705 18.48 -6.55 -25.52
N PRO A 706 18.67 -5.36 -26.13
CA PRO A 706 18.18 -5.11 -27.49
C PRO A 706 19.10 -5.77 -28.51
N LYS A 707 18.50 -6.45 -29.50
CA LYS A 707 19.18 -6.86 -30.75
C LYS A 707 19.64 -5.60 -31.50
N ARG A 708 20.89 -5.64 -31.99
CA ARG A 708 21.46 -4.68 -32.94
C ARG A 708 20.67 -4.71 -34.26
N SER A 709 20.27 -3.56 -34.77
CA SER A 709 19.98 -3.35 -36.19
C SER A 709 20.49 -1.96 -36.61
N GLY A 710 21.40 -1.95 -37.58
CA GLY A 710 22.02 -0.75 -38.15
C GLY A 710 21.07 0.12 -39.00
N PRO A 711 21.58 1.22 -39.57
CA PRO A 711 20.78 2.37 -39.96
C PRO A 711 20.25 2.26 -41.40
N ARG A 712 18.99 2.64 -41.62
CA ARG A 712 18.49 2.99 -42.96
C ARG A 712 17.64 4.26 -42.94
N ARG A 713 18.30 5.32 -43.43
CA ARG A 713 17.86 6.50 -44.21
C ARG A 713 16.39 6.94 -44.18
N CYS A 714 16.23 8.23 -43.89
CA CYS A 714 15.14 9.11 -44.32
C CYS A 714 14.82 8.98 -45.82
N VAL A 715 13.54 8.95 -46.15
CA VAL A 715 12.98 9.56 -47.37
C VAL A 715 11.66 10.23 -47.00
N ILE A 716 11.55 11.52 -47.35
CA ILE A 716 10.37 12.39 -47.24
C ILE A 716 9.48 12.18 -48.47
N ARG A 717 8.16 12.12 -48.28
CA ARG A 717 7.04 12.50 -49.17
C ARG A 717 5.75 12.16 -48.39
N GLY A 718 4.75 13.01 -48.16
CA GLY A 718 4.19 14.11 -48.95
C GLY A 718 2.76 13.70 -49.36
N SER A 719 1.76 14.56 -49.09
CA SER A 719 0.31 14.46 -49.39
C SER A 719 -0.53 13.49 -48.55
N SER A 720 -1.85 13.61 -48.35
CA SER A 720 -2.85 14.67 -48.12
C SER A 720 -4.22 13.95 -48.16
N TRP A 721 -5.18 14.36 -47.32
CA TRP A 721 -6.64 14.28 -47.55
C TRP A 721 -7.32 12.93 -47.91
N ARG A 722 -8.16 12.41 -47.01
CA ARG A 722 -9.65 12.47 -47.11
C ARG A 722 -10.34 11.62 -46.03
N SER A 723 -11.37 12.23 -45.47
CA SER A 723 -12.46 11.61 -44.72
C SER A 723 -13.29 10.66 -45.60
N ARG A 724 -13.81 9.58 -45.01
CA ARG A 724 -15.15 9.06 -45.31
C ARG A 724 -15.66 8.12 -44.22
N THR A 725 -16.91 8.40 -43.88
CA THR A 725 -17.87 7.70 -43.05
C THR A 725 -18.31 6.36 -43.64
N ALA A 726 -18.75 5.43 -42.77
CA ALA A 726 -20.07 4.76 -42.81
C ALA A 726 -20.09 3.26 -42.40
N SER A 727 -20.89 3.00 -41.35
CA SER A 727 -21.98 2.01 -41.25
C SER A 727 -21.73 0.48 -41.25
N LYS A 728 -22.28 -0.12 -40.17
CA LYS A 728 -23.21 -1.26 -40.08
C LYS A 728 -22.82 -2.63 -40.68
N ARG A 729 -22.83 -3.66 -39.81
CA ARG A 729 -23.76 -4.85 -39.77
C ARG A 729 -23.09 -5.98 -38.96
N ARG A 730 -23.53 -6.27 -37.73
CA ARG A 730 -24.39 -7.42 -37.35
C ARG A 730 -24.51 -8.54 -38.39
N LEU A 731 -24.04 -9.73 -38.01
CA LEU A 731 -24.59 -11.02 -38.42
C LEU A 731 -24.56 -11.95 -37.19
N SER A 732 -25.75 -12.34 -36.76
CA SER A 732 -26.04 -13.55 -35.98
C SER A 732 -26.34 -14.71 -36.94
N TRP A 733 -26.40 -15.93 -36.38
CA TRP A 733 -27.35 -17.04 -36.60
C TRP A 733 -26.61 -18.38 -36.36
N THR A 734 -26.83 -19.11 -35.25
CA THR A 734 -27.88 -20.10 -34.88
C THR A 734 -27.73 -21.50 -35.50
N PHE A 735 -28.09 -22.52 -34.70
CA PHE A 735 -28.51 -23.92 -34.99
C PHE A 735 -27.47 -25.05 -34.81
N LEU A 736 -27.77 -26.27 -34.32
CA LEU A 736 -29.00 -26.94 -33.85
C LEU A 736 -28.63 -28.16 -32.95
N ARG A 737 -29.57 -28.60 -32.11
CA ARG A 737 -29.60 -29.83 -31.27
C ARG A 737 -29.75 -31.14 -32.06
N THR A 738 -29.34 -32.25 -31.46
CA THR A 738 -30.01 -33.59 -31.40
C THR A 738 -29.57 -34.24 -30.06
N ALA A 739 -30.40 -34.58 -29.05
CA ALA A 739 -31.41 -35.65 -28.87
C ALA A 739 -30.86 -37.05 -29.22
N LYS A 740 -30.88 -38.13 -28.41
CA LYS A 740 -31.90 -38.66 -27.47
C LYS A 740 -31.30 -39.87 -26.65
N PRO A 741 -32.04 -40.73 -25.89
CA PRO A 741 -31.80 -40.98 -24.45
C PRO A 741 -31.58 -42.48 -24.06
N ARG A 742 -31.40 -42.78 -22.76
CA ARG A 742 -31.98 -43.98 -22.11
C ARG A 742 -31.95 -43.89 -20.58
N SER A 743 -33.00 -44.43 -19.97
CA SER A 743 -33.44 -44.38 -18.58
C SER A 743 -33.22 -45.71 -17.84
N LEU A 744 -33.51 -45.67 -16.52
CA LEU A 744 -33.76 -46.77 -15.55
C LEU A 744 -32.49 -47.29 -14.83
N HIS A 745 -32.46 -47.58 -13.53
CA HIS A 745 -33.49 -47.77 -12.49
C HIS A 745 -32.89 -47.52 -11.08
N ARG A 746 -33.77 -47.41 -10.08
CA ARG A 746 -33.48 -47.39 -8.63
C ARG A 746 -32.77 -48.67 -8.15
N SER A 747 -31.85 -48.51 -7.21
CA SER A 747 -31.81 -49.16 -5.88
C SER A 747 -30.84 -48.40 -5.00
#